data_AF-A0A0D6THH4-F1
#
_entry.id   AF-A0A0D6THH4-F1
#
_cell.length_a   1.000
_cell.length_b   1.000
_cell.length_c   1.000
_cell.angle_alpha   90.00
_cell.angle_beta   90.00
_cell.angle_gamma   90.00
#
_symmetry.space_group_name_H-M   'P 1'
#
loop_
_entity.id
_entity.type
_entity.pdbx_description
1 polymer ?
#
loop_
_entity_poly.entity_id
_entity_poly.type
_entity_poly.pdbx_seq_one_letter_code
_entity_poly.pdbx_strand_id
1 'polypeptide(L)'
;MPFSENSNHALAFDLSFDPILESYIPNAFIVEQLEGVLYYIKKNANSKTISELDYNLEANELQLLTLCEKLNSKNLLSKYKIKNKVAKSLEVLLSDDKTKKVIDHYVHFILESFFKIISNTKSPLSLDINKKNVFHKQQVSFSDVVLEPKLRFSKTPENIIYCLSLLNHKTVIYPFKTNFKILFNEPSWVSINNTIYTINHINGNKLKPFLSKKEVLIPNKNSIEYFNTFIKNVIKKVPIEADGFTVETNNNCKGCRIKPILHLQHKIYLLEIIFIYEDYEFSITDEKTKHINLSHNDLDEFTVHQIIRNKKEEKRIVKALEQLGLFFLTDAFASFNKNLTELDEFYNITELINNHEKISNASIAIDLQLNNTKINTHSSTISSNFIEKKDWFDIEMIIEIEDFKFPFSNIISHLKTGNRLYELPNGSLFLIPFEWFSQYKPLADFGKTRNNTIQIQKNQFTLLEETGIATEKAFNKDIIAYNTTGNIKATLRNYQEEGVNWLIKNYQLGLGSCLADDMGLGKTIQSLAYLDFVYTHFENDFIITEEVSDSLDLFSSNQPSITKKLKALVVAPSSLTYNWFNETKKFTPYFTRLNYTGLDRKIKRKKLDKVDLVFTSYNLLLKDINLLKTLHFNFLIIDESQQIKNRNSQIYKAINTINATHKVSLSGTPIENSLSDLWSQMQFINPNLLNTYSFFESHFKKPIEKSHNLQKVKELKSLINPYLLRRTKTEVAKDLPEISEQVFYSEMTDEQNKLYENEKSIIRNYLIEKQINSVDQKPNSKISILNALSKLRQLANHPILIGEEMSSGKFTDVTAYIETLLQAKQKVLIFSSYTSHLKIYTDWCDKNGTLYSLLTGSTKIKDRETEVANFQKDENTLLFFISLKAGGVGLNLTKASYVLILDPWWNPFAELQAIGRAHRIGQENQVNVIRFIAKDSIEEKISLLQQSKKVISDSIIENTIPEEVFNNIHYILE
;
A
#
# COMPACT_ATOMS: atom_id res chain seq x y z
N MET A 1 35.21 38.14 42.82
CA MET A 1 35.62 38.37 41.42
C MET A 1 36.56 37.23 41.03
N PRO A 2 36.45 36.63 39.83
CA PRO A 2 36.11 37.31 38.59
C PRO A 2 34.67 37.06 38.12
N PHE A 3 34.17 38.06 37.42
CA PHE A 3 32.92 38.09 36.69
C PHE A 3 32.95 37.02 35.61
N SER A 4 31.88 36.25 35.46
CA SER A 4 31.58 35.61 34.19
C SER A 4 31.50 36.71 33.15
N GLU A 5 32.44 36.74 32.20
CA GLU A 5 32.49 37.68 31.09
C GLU A 5 31.17 37.59 30.32
N ASN A 6 30.24 38.49 30.63
CA ASN A 6 29.06 38.74 29.81
C ASN A 6 29.56 39.05 28.40
N SER A 7 29.04 38.34 27.41
CA SER A 7 29.36 38.54 25.99
C SER A 7 29.25 40.04 25.65
N ASN A 8 30.39 40.72 25.47
CA ASN A 8 30.48 42.14 25.08
C ASN A 8 30.04 42.40 23.63
N HIS A 9 29.22 41.50 23.05
CA HIS A 9 28.83 41.51 21.65
C HIS A 9 27.34 41.18 21.53
N ALA A 10 26.63 41.94 20.70
CA ALA A 10 25.24 41.70 20.35
C ALA A 10 25.06 41.66 18.83
N LEU A 11 24.06 40.89 18.38
CA LEU A 11 23.65 40.89 16.99
C LEU A 11 22.77 42.12 16.70
N ALA A 12 23.12 42.86 15.66
CA ALA A 12 22.35 44.00 15.22
C ALA A 12 22.24 44.05 13.69
N PHE A 13 21.23 44.73 13.19
CA PHE A 13 20.93 44.79 11.76
C PHE A 13 21.01 46.22 11.25
N ASP A 14 21.27 46.37 9.95
CA ASP A 14 21.19 47.64 9.24
C ASP A 14 20.47 47.42 7.91
N LEU A 15 19.64 48.37 7.51
CA LEU A 15 19.14 48.45 6.14
C LEU A 15 19.94 49.51 5.40
N SER A 16 20.72 49.06 4.42
CA SER A 16 21.49 49.95 3.53
C SER A 16 20.88 49.92 2.13
N PHE A 17 20.81 51.08 1.46
CA PHE A 17 20.34 51.12 0.08
C PHE A 17 21.35 50.49 -0.88
N ASP A 18 20.93 49.45 -1.62
CA ASP A 18 21.73 48.84 -2.67
C ASP A 18 21.36 49.47 -4.03
N PRO A 19 22.32 50.14 -4.72
CA PRO A 19 22.04 50.82 -5.98
C PRO A 19 21.82 49.88 -7.17
N ILE A 20 22.24 48.62 -7.08
CA ILE A 20 22.08 47.62 -8.14
C ILE A 20 20.68 46.99 -8.08
N LEU A 21 20.19 46.73 -6.86
CA LEU A 21 18.84 46.18 -6.60
C LEU A 21 17.76 47.26 -6.41
N GLU A 22 18.15 48.54 -6.42
CA GLU A 22 17.29 49.71 -6.19
C GLU A 22 16.41 49.60 -4.93
N SER A 23 16.91 48.92 -3.89
CA SER A 23 16.14 48.54 -2.70
C SER A 23 17.01 48.59 -1.44
N TYR A 24 16.39 48.78 -0.28
CA TYR A 24 17.06 48.64 1.02
C TYR A 24 17.27 47.17 1.36
N ILE A 25 18.53 46.75 1.55
CA ILE A 25 18.89 45.35 1.82
C ILE A 25 19.39 45.22 3.27
N PRO A 26 18.91 44.20 4.01
CA PRO A 26 19.33 43.98 5.39
C PRO A 26 20.71 43.34 5.45
N ASN A 27 21.55 43.91 6.30
CA ASN A 27 22.88 43.42 6.66
C ASN A 27 22.93 43.11 8.16
N ALA A 28 23.60 42.02 8.53
CA ALA A 28 23.78 41.62 9.91
C ALA A 28 25.20 41.94 10.39
N PHE A 29 25.31 42.48 11.61
CA PHE A 29 26.54 42.93 12.22
C PHE A 29 26.65 42.45 13.67
N ILE A 30 27.89 42.25 14.10
CA ILE A 30 28.23 42.02 15.49
C ILE A 30 28.71 43.34 16.06
N VAL A 31 27.98 43.88 17.02
CA VAL A 31 28.21 45.21 17.60
C VAL A 31 28.72 45.03 19.02
N GLU A 32 29.68 45.87 19.43
CA GLU A 32 30.16 45.89 20.80
C GLU A 32 29.10 46.48 21.73
N GLN A 33 28.83 45.78 22.84
CA GLN A 33 27.86 46.17 23.85
C GLN A 33 28.59 46.59 25.13
N LEU A 34 28.38 47.83 25.57
CA LEU A 34 28.92 48.38 26.82
C LEU A 34 27.75 48.87 27.67
N GLU A 35 27.60 48.32 28.88
CA GLU A 35 26.51 48.66 29.83
C GLU A 35 25.10 48.63 29.20
N GLY A 36 24.85 47.67 28.29
CA GLY A 36 23.57 47.53 27.60
C GLY A 36 23.40 48.38 26.35
N VAL A 37 24.34 49.30 26.06
CA VAL A 37 24.30 50.20 24.90
C VAL A 37 25.14 49.66 23.75
N LEU A 38 24.58 49.66 22.54
CA LEU A 38 25.25 49.22 21.32
C LEU A 38 26.15 50.35 20.77
N TYR A 39 27.46 50.09 20.71
CA TYR A 39 28.50 51.04 20.33
C TYR A 39 28.97 50.85 18.88
N TYR A 40 30.11 50.19 18.64
CA TYR A 40 30.74 50.14 17.32
C TYR A 40 30.57 48.77 16.68
N ILE A 41 30.41 48.77 15.36
CA ILE A 41 30.37 47.54 14.55
C ILE A 41 31.77 46.90 14.58
N LYS A 42 31.87 45.69 15.14
CA LYS A 42 33.13 44.95 15.23
C LYS A 42 33.38 44.15 13.96
N LYS A 43 32.39 43.38 13.50
CA LYS A 43 32.47 42.52 12.30
C LYS A 43 31.10 42.32 11.65
N ASN A 44 31.11 41.86 10.39
CA ASN A 44 29.89 41.37 9.72
C ASN A 44 29.50 40.00 10.32
N ALA A 45 28.21 39.81 10.58
CA ALA A 45 27.67 38.55 11.07
C ALA A 45 27.33 37.63 9.89
N ASN A 46 27.82 36.40 9.95
CA ASN A 46 27.46 35.28 9.08
C ASN A 46 27.60 33.98 9.88
N SER A 47 27.06 32.88 9.36
CA SER A 47 27.09 31.55 9.95
C SER A 47 28.49 31.12 10.43
N LYS A 48 29.56 31.50 9.72
CA LYS A 48 30.94 31.22 10.13
C LYS A 48 31.40 32.12 11.28
N THR A 49 31.21 33.43 11.18
CA THR A 49 31.64 34.38 12.23
C THR A 49 30.88 34.21 13.53
N ILE A 50 29.64 33.72 13.49
CA ILE A 50 28.86 33.40 14.70
C ILE A 50 29.36 32.11 15.35
N SER A 51 29.68 31.08 14.56
CA SER A 51 30.31 29.85 15.09
C SER A 51 31.69 30.08 15.70
N GLU A 52 32.45 31.05 15.19
CA GLU A 52 33.77 31.43 15.73
C GLU A 52 33.68 32.23 17.05
N LEU A 53 32.52 32.83 17.35
CA LEU A 53 32.32 33.68 18.53
C LEU A 53 31.48 33.01 19.63
N ASP A 54 31.10 31.74 19.44
CA ASP A 54 30.30 30.93 20.36
C ASP A 54 29.02 31.65 20.86
N TYR A 55 28.44 32.48 19.97
CA TYR A 55 27.26 33.29 20.28
C TYR A 55 25.99 32.47 20.08
N ASN A 56 25.24 32.28 21.17
CA ASN A 56 24.04 31.45 21.17
C ASN A 56 22.84 32.25 20.62
N LEU A 57 22.45 31.98 19.38
CA LEU A 57 21.37 32.70 18.70
C LEU A 57 19.98 32.21 19.14
N GLU A 58 19.07 33.14 19.39
CA GLU A 58 17.66 32.80 19.49
C GLU A 58 17.09 32.35 18.12
N ALA A 59 16.03 31.54 18.13
CA ALA A 59 15.44 30.98 16.90
C ALA A 59 15.06 32.06 15.87
N ASN A 60 14.60 33.23 16.32
CA ASN A 60 14.23 34.34 15.44
C ASN A 60 15.46 35.09 14.91
N GLU A 61 16.52 35.21 15.69
CA GLU A 61 17.79 35.84 15.26
C GLU A 61 18.50 35.00 14.20
N LEU A 62 18.49 33.67 14.37
CA LEU A 62 18.98 32.73 13.37
C LEU A 62 18.22 32.86 12.05
N GLN A 63 16.89 33.02 12.12
CA GLN A 63 16.06 33.26 10.94
C GLN A 63 16.41 34.59 10.26
N LEU A 64 16.50 35.69 11.01
CA LEU A 64 16.88 37.01 10.47
C LEU A 64 18.26 37.00 9.82
N LEU A 65 19.24 36.36 10.46
CA LEU A 65 20.58 36.16 9.89
C LEU A 65 20.53 35.39 8.57
N THR A 66 19.78 34.29 8.54
CA THR A 66 19.65 33.46 7.33
C THR A 66 19.01 34.24 6.18
N LEU A 67 18.06 35.13 6.48
CA LEU A 67 17.45 36.00 5.47
C LEU A 67 18.45 37.05 4.95
N CYS A 68 19.26 37.64 5.82
CA CYS A 68 20.35 38.55 5.42
C CYS A 68 21.37 37.85 4.52
N GLU A 69 21.77 36.62 4.85
CA GLU A 69 22.71 35.84 4.02
C GLU A 69 22.13 35.50 2.65
N LYS A 70 20.83 35.20 2.56
CA LYS A 70 20.16 34.91 1.28
C LYS A 70 20.14 36.10 0.32
N LEU A 71 20.10 37.33 0.84
CA LEU A 71 20.12 38.57 0.06
C LEU A 71 21.53 39.08 -0.25
N ASN A 72 22.57 38.46 0.30
CA ASN A 72 23.94 38.81 -0.02
C ASN A 72 24.21 38.58 -1.52
N SER A 73 24.81 39.57 -2.18
CA SER A 73 25.10 39.58 -3.62
C SER A 73 25.83 38.31 -4.10
N LYS A 74 26.72 37.73 -3.29
CA LYS A 74 27.41 36.46 -3.61
C LYS A 74 26.48 35.25 -3.65
N ASN A 75 25.50 35.20 -2.75
CA ASN A 75 24.54 34.10 -2.64
C ASN A 75 23.42 34.22 -3.68
N LEU A 76 22.99 35.44 -4.00
CA LEU A 76 22.11 35.70 -5.13
C LEU A 76 22.79 35.29 -6.45
N LEU A 77 24.07 35.67 -6.63
CA LEU A 77 24.85 35.28 -7.80
C LEU A 77 25.01 33.76 -7.92
N SER A 78 25.28 33.04 -6.83
CA SER A 78 25.45 31.57 -6.87
C SER A 78 24.14 30.83 -7.14
N LYS A 79 23.03 31.30 -6.57
CA LYS A 79 21.71 30.68 -6.72
C LYS A 79 21.18 30.74 -8.16
N TYR A 80 21.38 31.86 -8.84
CA TYR A 80 20.86 32.06 -10.20
C TYR A 80 21.89 31.78 -11.30
N LYS A 81 23.05 31.22 -10.95
CA LYS A 81 24.06 30.75 -11.91
C LYS A 81 23.73 29.33 -12.38
N ILE A 82 22.85 29.18 -13.38
CA ILE A 82 22.60 27.86 -14.01
C ILE A 82 22.73 27.95 -15.54
N LYS A 83 23.64 27.11 -16.07
CA LYS A 83 23.87 26.71 -17.48
C LYS A 83 24.37 27.71 -18.54
N ASN A 84 24.53 29.00 -18.27
CA ASN A 84 25.30 29.89 -19.16
C ASN A 84 26.64 30.31 -18.51
N LYS A 85 27.77 29.88 -19.09
CA LYS A 85 29.15 30.11 -18.61
C LYS A 85 29.61 31.59 -18.61
N VAL A 86 28.72 32.57 -18.81
CA VAL A 86 29.11 33.95 -19.18
C VAL A 86 28.86 35.02 -18.11
N ALA A 87 27.92 34.84 -17.16
CA ALA A 87 27.65 35.89 -16.16
C ALA A 87 28.73 35.96 -15.06
N LYS A 88 29.51 37.06 -15.04
CA LYS A 88 30.59 37.31 -14.07
C LYS A 88 30.15 38.16 -12.86
N SER A 89 29.08 38.95 -12.96
CA SER A 89 28.55 39.81 -11.88
C SER A 89 27.01 39.81 -11.82
N LEU A 90 26.44 40.27 -10.70
CA LEU A 90 25.00 40.38 -10.48
C LEU A 90 24.34 41.38 -11.44
N GLU A 91 25.05 42.45 -11.80
CA GLU A 91 24.62 43.46 -12.79
C GLU A 91 24.36 42.84 -14.17
N VAL A 92 25.19 41.89 -14.60
CA VAL A 92 25.00 41.18 -15.88
C VAL A 92 23.75 40.30 -15.84
N LEU A 93 23.43 39.69 -14.69
CA LEU A 93 22.19 38.90 -14.55
C LEU A 93 20.93 39.78 -14.56
N LEU A 94 21.01 40.99 -13.98
CA LEU A 94 19.91 41.95 -13.94
C LEU A 94 19.71 42.71 -15.25
N SER A 95 20.64 42.58 -16.22
CA SER A 95 20.46 43.15 -17.56
C SER A 95 19.47 42.37 -18.44
N ASP A 96 19.15 41.12 -18.09
CA ASP A 96 18.10 40.33 -18.73
C ASP A 96 16.76 40.52 -18.02
N ASP A 97 15.76 41.08 -18.69
CA ASP A 97 14.44 41.42 -18.14
C ASP A 97 13.70 40.21 -17.52
N LYS A 98 13.87 39.01 -18.08
CA LYS A 98 13.24 37.79 -17.54
C LYS A 98 13.88 37.38 -16.22
N THR A 99 15.21 37.36 -16.18
CA THR A 99 15.98 37.02 -14.97
C THR A 99 15.81 38.08 -13.88
N LYS A 100 15.78 39.38 -14.26
CA LYS A 100 15.51 40.50 -13.34
C LYS A 100 14.18 40.33 -12.63
N LYS A 101 13.09 40.03 -13.35
CA LYS A 101 11.76 39.80 -12.74
C LYS A 101 11.75 38.65 -11.71
N VAL A 102 12.49 37.57 -11.97
CA VAL A 102 12.59 36.42 -11.05
C VAL A 102 13.40 36.79 -9.80
N ILE A 103 14.50 37.53 -9.97
CA ILE A 103 15.32 38.00 -8.84
C ILE A 103 14.53 39.01 -8.00
N ASP A 104 13.85 39.98 -8.62
CA ASP A 104 13.03 40.98 -7.93
C ASP A 104 11.91 40.32 -7.11
N HIS A 105 11.23 39.31 -7.67
CA HIS A 105 10.22 38.53 -6.96
C HIS A 105 10.79 37.77 -5.76
N TYR A 106 12.00 37.21 -5.92
CA TYR A 106 12.68 36.53 -4.82
C TYR A 106 13.14 37.48 -3.72
N VAL A 107 13.73 38.62 -4.08
CA VAL A 107 14.14 39.67 -3.14
C VAL A 107 12.93 40.19 -2.37
N HIS A 108 11.81 40.42 -3.06
CA HIS A 108 10.54 40.80 -2.45
C HIS A 108 10.10 39.80 -1.37
N PHE A 109 10.03 38.51 -1.70
CA PHE A 109 9.61 37.47 -0.76
C PHE A 109 10.49 37.40 0.51
N ILE A 110 11.80 37.57 0.33
CA ILE A 110 12.75 37.54 1.46
C ILE A 110 12.64 38.81 2.31
N LEU A 111 12.49 39.99 1.70
CA LEU A 111 12.30 41.26 2.42
C LEU A 111 10.97 41.28 3.19
N GLU A 112 9.89 40.78 2.60
CA GLU A 112 8.60 40.65 3.28
C GLU A 112 8.71 39.78 4.54
N SER A 113 9.40 38.63 4.42
CA SER A 113 9.69 37.75 5.55
C SER A 113 10.56 38.44 6.61
N PHE A 114 11.57 39.20 6.18
CA PHE A 114 12.48 39.93 7.07
C PHE A 114 11.73 40.99 7.88
N PHE A 115 10.96 41.87 7.22
CA PHE A 115 10.20 42.93 7.89
C PHE A 115 9.19 42.39 8.90
N LYS A 116 8.51 41.28 8.57
CA LYS A 116 7.56 40.61 9.48
C LYS A 116 8.22 40.07 10.74
N ILE A 117 9.42 39.51 10.63
CA ILE A 117 10.14 38.96 11.79
C ILE A 117 10.74 40.09 12.61
N ILE A 118 11.44 41.04 11.99
CA ILE A 118 12.14 42.11 12.72
C ILE A 118 11.18 43.09 13.42
N SER A 119 9.99 43.33 12.85
CA SER A 119 8.97 44.14 13.51
C SER A 119 8.42 43.47 14.77
N ASN A 120 8.30 42.14 14.75
CA ASN A 120 7.78 41.37 15.88
C ASN A 120 8.83 41.19 16.98
N THR A 121 10.09 40.94 16.61
CA THR A 121 11.18 40.77 17.57
C THR A 121 11.70 42.09 18.13
N LYS A 122 11.46 43.21 17.42
CA LYS A 122 12.01 44.54 17.72
C LYS A 122 13.54 44.51 17.91
N SER A 123 14.22 43.62 17.16
CA SER A 123 15.67 43.48 17.20
C SER A 123 16.38 44.80 16.81
N PRO A 124 17.58 45.09 17.33
CA PRO A 124 18.26 46.34 17.06
C PRO A 124 18.51 46.56 15.56
N LEU A 125 17.94 47.65 15.02
CA LEU A 125 18.01 48.00 13.61
C LEU A 125 18.51 49.43 13.43
N SER A 126 19.35 49.65 12.43
CA SER A 126 19.80 50.97 11.98
C SER A 126 19.51 51.16 10.49
N LEU A 127 19.62 52.41 10.01
CA LEU A 127 19.49 52.76 8.59
C LEU A 127 20.76 53.45 8.08
N ASP A 128 21.31 52.94 6.99
CA ASP A 128 22.49 53.48 6.31
C ASP A 128 23.70 53.68 7.25
N ILE A 129 23.98 52.73 8.14
CA ILE A 129 25.07 52.85 9.12
C ILE A 129 26.45 52.84 8.46
N ASN A 130 27.31 53.77 8.87
CA ASN A 130 28.73 53.76 8.50
C ASN A 130 29.58 53.19 9.64
N LYS A 131 30.62 52.40 9.33
CA LYS A 131 31.45 51.69 10.33
C LYS A 131 32.13 52.59 11.37
N LYS A 132 32.20 53.91 11.12
CA LYS A 132 32.77 54.91 12.04
C LYS A 132 31.73 55.50 13.02
N ASN A 133 30.44 55.25 12.81
CA ASN A 133 29.36 55.82 13.61
C ASN A 133 29.00 54.92 14.79
N VAL A 134 28.46 55.54 15.84
CA VAL A 134 27.97 54.82 17.03
C VAL A 134 26.55 54.29 16.76
N PHE A 135 26.33 52.99 16.92
CA PHE A 135 25.11 52.28 16.54
C PHE A 135 23.86 52.83 17.24
N HIS A 136 23.88 53.03 18.56
CA HIS A 136 22.70 53.53 19.29
C HIS A 136 22.20 54.90 18.79
N LYS A 137 23.08 55.74 18.20
CA LYS A 137 22.68 57.06 17.67
C LYS A 137 21.95 56.96 16.32
N GLN A 138 22.10 55.85 15.62
CA GLN A 138 21.50 55.59 14.31
C GLN A 138 20.42 54.50 14.36
N GLN A 139 20.11 54.02 15.56
CA GLN A 139 19.07 53.03 15.79
C GLN A 139 17.70 53.62 15.48
N VAL A 140 16.88 52.84 14.80
CA VAL A 140 15.48 53.16 14.50
C VAL A 140 14.55 52.36 15.38
N SER A 141 13.42 52.98 15.74
CA SER A 141 12.36 52.32 16.51
C SER A 141 11.25 51.82 15.60
N PHE A 142 10.56 50.75 15.99
CA PHE A 142 9.35 50.29 15.31
C PHE A 142 8.11 50.85 16.02
N SER A 143 7.16 51.36 15.23
CA SER A 143 5.83 51.71 15.73
C SER A 143 4.88 50.52 15.56
N ASP A 144 4.03 50.29 16.56
CA ASP A 144 2.93 49.33 16.47
C ASP A 144 1.71 49.92 15.74
N VAL A 145 1.77 51.20 15.31
CA VAL A 145 0.69 51.88 14.61
C VAL A 145 0.84 51.77 13.10
N VAL A 146 -0.21 51.30 12.44
CA VAL A 146 -0.32 51.29 10.97
C VAL A 146 -0.86 52.64 10.50
N LEU A 147 -0.17 53.25 9.53
CA LEU A 147 -0.58 54.54 8.95
C LEU A 147 -1.62 54.32 7.84
N GLU A 148 -2.71 55.06 7.91
CA GLU A 148 -3.75 55.05 6.89
C GLU A 148 -3.56 56.19 5.89
N PRO A 149 -3.42 55.91 4.58
CA PRO A 149 -3.36 56.95 3.58
C PRO A 149 -4.74 57.58 3.38
N LYS A 150 -4.79 58.91 3.29
CA LYS A 150 -5.98 59.67 2.93
C LYS A 150 -5.66 60.59 1.75
N LEU A 151 -6.43 60.45 0.68
CA LEU A 151 -6.31 61.25 -0.53
C LEU A 151 -7.48 62.23 -0.64
N ARG A 152 -7.15 63.50 -0.93
CA ARG A 152 -8.14 64.54 -1.17
C ARG A 152 -7.98 65.07 -2.59
N PHE A 153 -9.09 65.06 -3.34
CA PHE A 153 -9.18 65.61 -4.69
C PHE A 153 -10.11 66.82 -4.71
N SER A 154 -9.67 67.89 -5.37
CA SER A 154 -10.48 69.09 -5.60
C SER A 154 -10.40 69.48 -7.07
N LYS A 155 -11.56 69.64 -7.71
CA LYS A 155 -11.68 70.08 -9.11
C LYS A 155 -11.77 71.60 -9.16
N THR A 156 -10.88 72.23 -9.91
CA THR A 156 -10.93 73.67 -10.26
C THR A 156 -11.21 73.82 -11.76
N PRO A 157 -11.59 75.01 -12.27
CA PRO A 157 -11.94 75.20 -13.68
C PRO A 157 -10.82 74.81 -14.66
N GLU A 158 -9.55 74.95 -14.27
CA GLU A 158 -8.40 74.72 -15.14
C GLU A 158 -7.57 73.46 -14.78
N ASN A 159 -7.65 72.99 -13.52
CA ASN A 159 -6.80 71.91 -13.01
C ASN A 159 -7.52 71.02 -11.99
N ILE A 160 -7.03 69.79 -11.83
CA ILE A 160 -7.37 68.91 -10.69
C ILE A 160 -6.20 68.91 -9.71
N ILE A 161 -6.49 69.24 -8.45
CA ILE A 161 -5.51 69.29 -7.37
C ILE A 161 -5.69 68.04 -6.51
N TYR A 162 -4.59 67.32 -6.26
CA TYR A 162 -4.60 66.19 -5.33
C TYR A 162 -3.50 66.26 -4.28
N CYS A 163 -3.86 65.84 -3.06
CA CYS A 163 -2.99 65.85 -1.89
C CYS A 163 -3.08 64.52 -1.13
N LEU A 164 -1.94 64.06 -0.61
CA LEU A 164 -1.83 62.86 0.21
C LEU A 164 -1.45 63.23 1.65
N SER A 165 -2.16 62.64 2.60
CA SER A 165 -1.83 62.68 4.02
C SER A 165 -1.82 61.27 4.60
N LEU A 166 -1.03 61.04 5.66
CA LEU A 166 -0.98 59.78 6.39
C LEU A 166 -1.55 60.00 7.79
N LEU A 167 -2.53 59.21 8.18
CA LEU A 167 -3.20 59.31 9.48
C LEU A 167 -2.56 58.33 10.47
N ASN A 168 -2.13 58.86 11.61
CA ASN A 168 -1.78 58.11 12.82
C ASN A 168 -2.83 58.41 13.88
N HIS A 169 -3.89 57.60 13.93
CA HIS A 169 -5.09 57.80 14.74
C HIS A 169 -5.71 59.21 14.57
N LYS A 170 -5.32 60.17 15.43
CA LYS A 170 -5.82 61.58 15.41
C LYS A 170 -4.81 62.59 14.86
N THR A 171 -3.60 62.16 14.54
CA THR A 171 -2.51 63.03 14.05
C THR A 171 -2.32 62.85 12.55
N VAL A 172 -2.18 63.98 11.83
CA VAL A 172 -2.00 64.00 10.37
C VAL A 172 -0.52 64.22 10.07
N ILE A 173 0.08 63.28 9.35
CA ILE A 173 1.47 63.34 8.91
C ILE A 173 1.50 63.67 7.41
N TYR A 174 2.29 64.67 7.06
CA TYR A 174 2.53 65.07 5.67
C TYR A 174 3.95 64.67 5.27
N PRO A 175 4.13 63.76 4.29
CA PRO A 175 5.44 63.24 3.93
C PRO A 175 6.48 64.33 3.62
N PHE A 176 6.10 65.41 2.91
CA PHE A 176 7.01 66.52 2.57
C PHE A 176 7.53 67.35 3.77
N LYS A 177 6.89 67.25 4.95
CA LYS A 177 7.30 67.98 6.15
C LYS A 177 8.19 67.16 7.09
N THR A 178 8.49 65.91 6.75
CA THR A 178 9.17 64.95 7.62
C THR A 178 10.38 64.34 6.93
N ASN A 179 11.35 63.83 7.70
CA ASN A 179 12.42 63.03 7.14
C ASN A 179 11.86 61.64 6.79
N PHE A 180 11.42 61.48 5.55
CA PHE A 180 10.66 60.33 5.07
C PHE A 180 11.51 59.47 4.12
N LYS A 181 11.74 58.21 4.49
CA LYS A 181 12.41 57.22 3.65
C LYS A 181 11.49 56.03 3.38
N ILE A 182 11.43 55.57 2.13
CA ILE A 182 10.70 54.35 1.75
C ILE A 182 11.66 53.16 1.83
N LEU A 183 11.36 52.19 2.68
CA LEU A 183 12.22 51.03 2.94
C LEU A 183 11.79 49.81 2.13
N PHE A 184 10.49 49.56 2.02
CA PHE A 184 9.91 48.46 1.24
C PHE A 184 8.57 48.87 0.65
N ASN A 185 8.23 48.40 -0.56
CA ASN A 185 7.12 48.94 -1.32
C ASN A 185 5.79 48.18 -1.12
N GLU A 186 5.80 46.87 -0.86
CA GLU A 186 4.59 46.04 -0.70
C GLU A 186 4.83 44.85 0.27
N PRO A 187 4.26 44.87 1.50
CA PRO A 187 3.58 45.99 2.15
C PRO A 187 4.51 47.20 2.33
N SER A 188 3.94 48.41 2.35
CA SER A 188 4.73 49.65 2.42
C SER A 188 5.34 49.85 3.81
N TRP A 189 6.66 49.72 3.92
CA TRP A 189 7.41 50.08 5.13
C TRP A 189 8.17 51.37 4.90
N VAL A 190 8.03 52.32 5.81
CA VAL A 190 8.64 53.64 5.72
C VAL A 190 9.28 54.05 7.03
N SER A 191 10.33 54.85 6.97
CA SER A 191 10.92 55.51 8.14
C SER A 191 10.56 56.99 8.14
N ILE A 192 9.96 57.45 9.23
CA ILE A 192 9.58 58.85 9.46
C ILE A 192 10.26 59.30 10.74
N ASN A 193 11.20 60.25 10.64
CA ASN A 193 11.95 60.78 11.79
C ASN A 193 12.58 59.68 12.68
N ASN A 194 13.21 58.68 12.06
CA ASN A 194 13.86 57.52 12.70
C ASN A 194 12.89 56.51 13.38
N THR A 195 11.60 56.57 13.08
CA THR A 195 10.63 55.53 13.46
C THR A 195 10.07 54.85 12.22
N ILE A 196 10.08 53.53 12.20
CA ILE A 196 9.54 52.69 11.14
C ILE A 196 8.05 52.48 11.34
N TYR A 197 7.28 52.72 10.29
CA TYR A 197 5.83 52.51 10.22
C TYR A 197 5.48 51.63 9.03
N THR A 198 4.36 50.90 9.16
CA THR A 198 3.70 50.24 8.03
C THR A 198 2.59 51.13 7.50
N ILE A 199 2.45 51.27 6.17
CA ILE A 199 1.35 51.98 5.53
C ILE A 199 0.44 50.97 4.83
N ASN A 200 -0.86 51.04 5.13
CA ASN A 200 -1.81 50.13 4.54
C ASN A 200 -2.23 50.57 3.13
N HIS A 201 -2.55 49.61 2.26
CA HIS A 201 -3.27 49.81 0.99
C HIS A 201 -2.63 50.72 -0.09
N ILE A 202 -1.42 51.22 0.08
CA ILE A 202 -0.67 51.99 -0.94
C ILE A 202 0.72 51.39 -1.16
N ASN A 203 1.23 51.43 -2.39
CA ASN A 203 2.59 51.04 -2.75
C ASN A 203 3.55 52.21 -2.48
N GLY A 204 4.70 51.93 -1.87
CA GLY A 204 5.69 52.95 -1.46
C GLY A 204 6.14 53.85 -2.60
N ASN A 205 6.29 53.33 -3.82
CA ASN A 205 6.67 54.14 -4.99
C ASN A 205 5.68 55.28 -5.30
N LYS A 206 4.40 55.10 -4.95
CA LYS A 206 3.36 56.12 -5.19
C LYS A 206 3.45 57.30 -4.20
N LEU A 207 4.28 57.18 -3.16
CA LEU A 207 4.52 58.23 -2.18
C LEU A 207 5.62 59.21 -2.64
N LYS A 208 6.50 58.80 -3.56
CA LYS A 208 7.65 59.59 -4.05
C LYS A 208 7.32 61.03 -4.45
N PRO A 209 6.23 61.32 -5.20
CA PRO A 209 5.89 62.70 -5.59
C PRO A 209 5.60 63.63 -4.41
N PHE A 210 5.09 63.08 -3.31
CA PHE A 210 4.68 63.83 -2.11
C PHE A 210 5.80 64.01 -1.09
N LEU A 211 6.99 63.49 -1.37
CA LEU A 211 8.18 63.74 -0.52
C LEU A 211 8.72 65.15 -0.72
N SER A 212 8.50 65.75 -1.90
CA SER A 212 9.01 67.09 -2.26
C SER A 212 7.91 68.14 -2.46
N LYS A 213 6.65 67.72 -2.69
CA LYS A 213 5.54 68.62 -3.01
C LYS A 213 4.36 68.43 -2.05
N LYS A 214 3.73 69.54 -1.65
CA LYS A 214 2.50 69.55 -0.83
C LYS A 214 1.28 69.09 -1.62
N GLU A 215 1.17 69.56 -2.85
CA GLU A 215 0.04 69.33 -3.76
C GLU A 215 0.62 69.03 -5.14
N VAL A 216 -0.07 68.18 -5.90
CA VAL A 216 0.27 67.91 -7.29
C VAL A 216 -0.87 68.40 -8.18
N LEU A 217 -0.49 69.21 -9.17
CA LEU A 217 -1.41 69.82 -10.14
C LEU A 217 -1.46 68.97 -11.40
N ILE A 218 -2.67 68.56 -11.78
CA ILE A 218 -2.92 67.85 -13.03
C ILE A 218 -3.68 68.80 -13.97
N PRO A 219 -3.05 69.27 -15.07
CA PRO A 219 -3.75 70.05 -16.09
C PRO A 219 -4.88 69.22 -16.73
N ASN A 220 -6.04 69.82 -17.01
CA ASN A 220 -7.18 69.11 -17.59
C ASN A 220 -6.84 68.33 -18.88
N LYS A 221 -5.90 68.83 -19.70
CA LYS A 221 -5.41 68.18 -20.93
C LYS A 221 -4.77 66.80 -20.71
N ASN A 222 -4.13 66.57 -19.56
CA ASN A 222 -3.44 65.31 -19.24
C ASN A 222 -4.16 64.53 -18.13
N SER A 223 -5.37 64.96 -17.76
CA SER A 223 -6.13 64.36 -16.67
C SER A 223 -6.43 62.89 -16.96
N ILE A 224 -6.98 62.56 -18.13
CA ILE A 224 -7.41 61.20 -18.50
C ILE A 224 -6.27 60.17 -18.39
N GLU A 225 -5.09 60.49 -18.93
CA GLU A 225 -3.94 59.56 -18.94
C GLU A 225 -3.40 59.33 -17.52
N TYR A 226 -3.30 60.40 -16.71
CA TYR A 226 -2.87 60.32 -15.32
C TYR A 226 -3.91 59.64 -14.43
N PHE A 227 -5.20 59.87 -14.69
CA PHE A 227 -6.31 59.23 -13.99
C PHE A 227 -6.34 57.72 -14.25
N ASN A 228 -6.18 57.30 -15.51
CA ASN A 228 -6.21 55.88 -15.89
C ASN A 228 -4.99 55.08 -15.39
N THR A 229 -3.81 55.69 -15.31
CA THR A 229 -2.56 55.00 -14.91
C THR A 229 -2.31 55.03 -13.40
N PHE A 230 -2.45 56.20 -12.77
CA PHE A 230 -2.12 56.39 -11.36
C PHE A 230 -3.36 56.30 -10.47
N ILE A 231 -4.39 57.10 -10.77
CA ILE A 231 -5.52 57.32 -9.84
C ILE A 231 -6.42 56.07 -9.79
N LYS A 232 -6.77 55.43 -10.92
CA LYS A 232 -7.59 54.20 -10.97
C LYS A 232 -7.03 53.05 -10.12
N ASN A 233 -5.70 52.96 -10.02
CA ASN A 233 -5.01 51.94 -9.21
C ASN A 233 -4.90 52.29 -7.72
N VAL A 234 -5.15 53.54 -7.33
CA VAL A 234 -5.09 54.01 -5.94
C VAL A 234 -6.49 54.17 -5.35
N ILE A 235 -7.46 54.65 -6.14
CA ILE A 235 -8.89 54.76 -5.76
C ILE A 235 -9.44 53.43 -5.27
N LYS A 236 -9.09 52.31 -5.92
CA LYS A 236 -9.56 50.98 -5.54
C LYS A 236 -9.19 50.57 -4.12
N LYS A 237 -8.14 51.16 -3.54
CA LYS A 237 -7.52 50.68 -2.30
C LYS A 237 -7.61 51.66 -1.13
N VAL A 238 -7.79 52.96 -1.37
CA VAL A 238 -7.65 54.05 -0.37
C VAL A 238 -8.94 54.89 -0.25
N PRO A 239 -9.38 55.31 0.95
CA PRO A 239 -10.52 56.21 1.12
C PRO A 239 -10.25 57.59 0.50
N ILE A 240 -11.23 58.12 -0.23
CA ILE A 240 -11.14 59.38 -0.98
C ILE A 240 -12.22 60.36 -0.52
N GLU A 241 -11.81 61.63 -0.38
CA GLU A 241 -12.72 62.79 -0.36
C GLU A 241 -12.60 63.53 -1.70
N ALA A 242 -13.71 63.65 -2.42
CA ALA A 242 -13.79 64.29 -3.73
C ALA A 242 -14.78 65.46 -3.68
N ASP A 243 -14.27 66.69 -3.82
CA ASP A 243 -15.07 67.91 -3.88
C ASP A 243 -15.27 68.32 -5.36
N GLY A 244 -16.53 68.34 -5.84
CA GLY A 244 -16.91 68.83 -7.19
C GLY A 244 -17.11 67.80 -8.31
N PHE A 245 -17.41 66.53 -7.99
CA PHE A 245 -17.68 65.43 -8.95
C PHE A 245 -19.12 64.90 -8.86
N THR A 246 -19.66 64.33 -9.94
CA THR A 246 -20.96 63.61 -9.96
C THR A 246 -20.80 62.19 -9.37
N VAL A 247 -21.74 61.75 -8.53
CA VAL A 247 -21.65 60.46 -7.81
C VAL A 247 -22.88 59.59 -8.09
N GLU A 248 -22.66 58.38 -8.61
CA GLU A 248 -23.68 57.33 -8.78
C GLU A 248 -23.48 56.23 -7.74
N THR A 249 -24.53 55.75 -7.09
CA THR A 249 -24.42 54.73 -6.03
C THR A 249 -25.10 53.43 -6.43
N ASN A 250 -24.41 52.30 -6.32
CA ASN A 250 -24.96 50.95 -6.52
C ASN A 250 -24.83 50.12 -5.23
N ASN A 251 -25.89 49.41 -4.84
CA ASN A 251 -25.92 48.51 -3.69
C ASN A 251 -26.54 47.13 -4.01
N ASN A 252 -26.64 46.77 -5.30
CA ASN A 252 -27.26 45.54 -5.76
C ASN A 252 -26.24 44.39 -5.78
N CYS A 253 -26.47 43.36 -4.96
CA CYS A 253 -25.66 42.14 -4.92
C CYS A 253 -26.24 41.12 -5.91
N LYS A 254 -25.44 40.68 -6.91
CA LYS A 254 -25.88 39.75 -7.96
C LYS A 254 -25.81 38.27 -7.54
N GLY A 255 -25.00 37.94 -6.52
CA GLY A 255 -24.80 36.56 -6.07
C GLY A 255 -23.52 36.38 -5.25
N CYS A 256 -23.02 35.14 -5.13
CA CYS A 256 -21.77 34.87 -4.43
C CYS A 256 -20.88 33.82 -5.12
N ARG A 257 -19.59 34.13 -5.26
CA ARG A 257 -18.55 33.19 -5.68
C ARG A 257 -18.02 32.44 -4.47
N ILE A 258 -17.79 31.14 -4.62
CA ILE A 258 -17.24 30.32 -3.54
C ILE A 258 -15.83 29.90 -3.94
N LYS A 259 -14.86 30.37 -3.17
CA LYS A 259 -13.45 30.10 -3.42
C LYS A 259 -12.94 29.02 -2.45
N PRO A 260 -12.55 27.84 -2.96
CA PRO A 260 -11.89 26.82 -2.15
C PRO A 260 -10.47 27.29 -1.78
N ILE A 261 -10.15 27.26 -0.48
CA ILE A 261 -8.84 27.59 0.07
C ILE A 261 -8.31 26.39 0.85
N LEU A 262 -7.11 25.93 0.48
CA LEU A 262 -6.49 24.78 1.12
C LEU A 262 -6.07 25.14 2.56
N HIS A 263 -6.69 24.49 3.53
CA HIS A 263 -6.32 24.60 4.93
C HIS A 263 -5.15 23.65 5.23
N LEU A 264 -3.93 24.20 5.35
CA LEU A 264 -2.68 23.42 5.42
C LEU A 264 -2.61 22.41 6.57
N GLN A 265 -3.21 22.72 7.73
CA GLN A 265 -3.15 21.86 8.91
C GLN A 265 -4.00 20.59 8.75
N HIS A 266 -5.18 20.71 8.14
CA HIS A 266 -6.12 19.60 7.95
C HIS A 266 -6.08 19.02 6.52
N LYS A 267 -5.36 19.67 5.59
CA LYS A 267 -5.25 19.32 4.16
C LYS A 267 -6.61 19.19 3.47
N ILE A 268 -7.53 20.10 3.77
CA ILE A 268 -8.89 20.15 3.21
C ILE A 268 -9.15 21.53 2.61
N TYR A 269 -9.88 21.60 1.52
CA TYR A 269 -10.38 22.87 0.99
C TYR A 269 -11.57 23.37 1.83
N LEU A 270 -11.37 24.52 2.48
CA LEU A 270 -12.45 25.30 3.11
C LEU A 270 -13.04 26.28 2.11
N LEU A 271 -14.26 26.72 2.36
CA LEU A 271 -15.01 27.58 1.44
C LEU A 271 -14.98 29.03 1.94
N GLU A 272 -14.37 29.93 1.16
CA GLU A 272 -14.49 31.38 1.35
C GLU A 272 -15.62 31.92 0.47
N ILE A 273 -16.49 32.75 1.05
CA ILE A 273 -17.62 33.37 0.35
C ILE A 273 -17.25 34.78 -0.09
N ILE A 274 -17.45 35.03 -1.38
CA ILE A 274 -17.17 36.31 -2.03
C ILE A 274 -18.47 36.82 -2.66
N PHE A 275 -18.98 37.95 -2.20
CA PHE A 275 -20.19 38.58 -2.73
C PHE A 275 -19.89 39.36 -4.00
N ILE A 276 -20.66 39.09 -5.06
CA ILE A 276 -20.46 39.69 -6.38
C ILE A 276 -21.38 40.90 -6.52
N TYR A 277 -20.78 42.07 -6.67
CA TYR A 277 -21.42 43.31 -7.12
C TYR A 277 -20.90 43.62 -8.51
N GLU A 278 -21.68 44.35 -9.33
CA GLU A 278 -21.45 44.54 -10.78
C GLU A 278 -19.98 44.52 -11.22
N ASP A 279 -19.18 45.46 -10.73
CA ASP A 279 -17.77 45.62 -11.12
C ASP A 279 -16.78 45.31 -9.97
N TYR A 280 -17.26 44.81 -8.82
CA TYR A 280 -16.42 44.58 -7.65
C TYR A 280 -16.92 43.43 -6.78
N GLU A 281 -15.97 42.70 -6.20
CA GLU A 281 -16.25 41.57 -5.31
C GLU A 281 -15.83 41.91 -3.87
N PHE A 282 -16.71 41.65 -2.91
CA PHE A 282 -16.38 41.79 -1.48
C PHE A 282 -16.24 40.40 -0.84
N SER A 283 -15.11 40.13 -0.20
CA SER A 283 -15.00 38.97 0.68
C SER A 283 -15.89 39.18 1.90
N ILE A 284 -16.41 38.08 2.47
CA ILE A 284 -17.13 38.11 3.74
C ILE A 284 -16.29 38.75 4.87
N THR A 285 -14.96 38.65 4.78
CA THR A 285 -14.00 39.22 5.74
C THR A 285 -13.70 40.71 5.54
N ASP A 286 -14.08 41.31 4.41
CA ASP A 286 -13.69 42.68 4.11
C ASP A 286 -14.34 43.68 5.08
N GLU A 287 -13.54 44.41 5.85
CA GLU A 287 -14.02 45.53 6.68
C GLU A 287 -14.54 46.71 5.84
N LYS A 288 -14.12 46.77 4.56
CA LYS A 288 -14.51 47.82 3.61
C LYS A 288 -16.01 47.75 3.36
N THR A 289 -16.71 48.82 3.70
CA THR A 289 -18.16 48.95 3.50
C THR A 289 -18.53 49.52 2.13
N LYS A 290 -17.56 50.12 1.43
CA LYS A 290 -17.76 50.80 0.15
C LYS A 290 -16.56 50.60 -0.76
N HIS A 291 -16.82 50.43 -2.05
CA HIS A 291 -15.85 50.49 -3.13
C HIS A 291 -16.18 51.67 -4.02
N ILE A 292 -15.17 52.39 -4.49
CA ILE A 292 -15.36 53.54 -5.37
C ILE A 292 -14.64 53.22 -6.67
N ASN A 293 -15.35 53.37 -7.77
CA ASN A 293 -14.84 53.31 -9.12
C ASN A 293 -15.14 54.65 -9.82
N LEU A 294 -14.41 54.98 -10.87
CA LEU A 294 -14.53 56.25 -11.58
C LEU A 294 -14.58 55.95 -13.07
N SER A 295 -15.63 56.44 -13.74
CA SER A 295 -15.79 56.41 -15.19
C SER A 295 -15.74 57.84 -15.74
N HIS A 296 -15.57 57.97 -17.05
CA HIS A 296 -15.70 59.24 -17.76
C HIS A 296 -16.56 59.02 -19.00
N ASN A 297 -17.37 60.02 -19.36
CA ASN A 297 -18.12 60.04 -20.61
C ASN A 297 -17.27 60.64 -21.75
N ASP A 298 -17.74 60.54 -22.99
CA ASP A 298 -17.06 61.05 -24.21
C ASP A 298 -16.79 62.58 -24.21
N LEU A 299 -17.30 63.30 -23.22
CA LEU A 299 -17.13 64.75 -22.98
C LEU A 299 -16.14 65.07 -21.83
N ASP A 300 -15.36 64.09 -21.38
CA ASP A 300 -14.37 64.21 -20.29
C ASP A 300 -14.97 64.60 -18.92
N GLU A 301 -16.26 64.36 -18.73
CA GLU A 301 -16.92 64.47 -17.43
C GLU A 301 -16.76 63.17 -16.63
N PHE A 302 -16.15 63.27 -15.45
CA PHE A 302 -15.87 62.15 -14.56
C PHE A 302 -17.04 61.86 -13.62
N THR A 303 -17.53 60.62 -13.63
CA THR A 303 -18.57 60.12 -12.72
C THR A 303 -17.98 59.11 -11.72
N VAL A 304 -18.22 59.34 -10.45
CA VAL A 304 -17.82 58.45 -9.35
C VAL A 304 -18.90 57.39 -9.15
N HIS A 305 -18.64 56.13 -9.52
CA HIS A 305 -19.50 54.99 -9.18
C HIS A 305 -19.13 54.44 -7.80
N GLN A 306 -20.01 54.61 -6.82
CA GLN A 306 -19.86 54.13 -5.46
C GLN A 306 -20.66 52.84 -5.26
N ILE A 307 -19.97 51.72 -5.07
CA ILE A 307 -20.58 50.44 -4.69
C ILE A 307 -20.62 50.35 -3.17
N ILE A 308 -21.81 50.21 -2.58
CA ILE A 308 -22.01 50.09 -1.13
C ILE A 308 -22.46 48.68 -0.79
N ARG A 309 -21.80 48.04 0.18
CA ARG A 309 -22.18 46.70 0.65
C ARG A 309 -23.59 46.70 1.22
N ASN A 310 -24.45 45.86 0.68
CA ASN A 310 -25.80 45.65 1.18
C ASN A 310 -25.80 44.49 2.19
N LYS A 311 -25.47 44.82 3.46
CA LYS A 311 -25.40 43.83 4.55
C LYS A 311 -26.71 43.06 4.79
N LYS A 312 -27.86 43.58 4.34
CA LYS A 312 -29.15 42.90 4.50
C LYS A 312 -29.28 41.72 3.53
N GLU A 313 -28.91 41.94 2.26
CA GLU A 313 -28.91 40.89 1.23
C GLU A 313 -27.78 39.88 1.47
N GLU A 314 -26.59 40.33 1.88
CA GLU A 314 -25.49 39.41 2.25
C GLU A 314 -25.90 38.44 3.38
N LYS A 315 -26.58 38.95 4.42
CA LYS A 315 -27.12 38.11 5.50
C LYS A 315 -28.19 37.13 5.02
N ARG A 316 -28.98 37.50 4.01
CA ARG A 316 -29.98 36.59 3.41
C ARG A 316 -29.28 35.44 2.69
N ILE A 317 -28.24 35.72 1.92
CA ILE A 317 -27.43 34.72 1.21
C ILE A 317 -26.73 33.79 2.21
N VAL A 318 -26.11 34.34 3.25
CA VAL A 318 -25.47 33.55 4.32
C VAL A 318 -26.48 32.62 5.00
N LYS A 319 -27.66 33.12 5.38
CA LYS A 319 -28.71 32.28 5.98
C LYS A 319 -29.20 31.16 5.05
N ALA A 320 -29.30 31.43 3.75
CA ALA A 320 -29.68 30.41 2.78
C ALA A 320 -28.60 29.31 2.68
N LEU A 321 -27.31 29.67 2.73
CA LEU A 321 -26.21 28.71 2.77
C LEU A 321 -26.17 27.91 4.08
N GLU A 322 -26.47 28.54 5.23
CA GLU A 322 -26.62 27.84 6.51
C GLU A 322 -27.77 26.82 6.49
N GLN A 323 -28.91 27.17 5.88
CA GLN A 323 -30.05 26.26 5.70
C GLN A 323 -29.73 25.06 4.81
N LEU A 324 -28.73 25.18 3.94
CA LEU A 324 -28.21 24.11 3.10
C LEU A 324 -27.17 23.23 3.83
N GLY A 325 -26.89 23.50 5.10
CA GLY A 325 -25.99 22.71 5.94
C GLY A 325 -24.55 23.24 6.01
N LEU A 326 -24.28 24.45 5.52
CA LEU A 326 -22.96 25.07 5.59
C LEU A 326 -22.71 25.70 6.97
N PHE A 327 -21.66 25.29 7.66
CA PHE A 327 -21.24 25.83 8.96
C PHE A 327 -20.07 26.79 8.80
N PHE A 328 -20.19 28.00 9.34
CA PHE A 328 -19.09 28.96 9.42
C PHE A 328 -18.20 28.62 10.62
N LEU A 329 -16.95 28.24 10.35
CA LEU A 329 -15.95 27.87 11.37
C LEU A 329 -15.28 29.11 11.97
N THR A 330 -15.14 30.15 11.15
CA THR A 330 -14.68 31.50 11.51
C THR A 330 -15.47 32.53 10.70
N ASP A 331 -15.24 33.82 10.94
CA ASP A 331 -15.82 34.91 10.13
C ASP A 331 -15.39 34.85 8.64
N ALA A 332 -14.42 34.00 8.29
CA ALA A 332 -13.81 33.92 6.97
C ALA A 332 -14.13 32.64 6.18
N PHE A 333 -14.29 31.50 6.87
CA PHE A 333 -14.30 30.19 6.23
C PHE A 333 -15.47 29.33 6.68
N ALA A 334 -16.02 28.58 5.72
CA ALA A 334 -17.15 27.70 5.93
C ALA A 334 -16.86 26.27 5.47
N SER A 335 -17.60 25.32 6.06
CA SER A 335 -17.49 23.87 5.83
C SER A 335 -18.85 23.21 6.01
N PHE A 336 -19.15 22.17 5.24
CA PHE A 336 -20.37 21.36 5.43
C PHE A 336 -20.27 20.41 6.64
N ASN A 337 -19.10 20.32 7.27
CA ASN A 337 -18.89 19.54 8.48
C ASN A 337 -18.18 20.38 9.56
N LYS A 338 -18.67 20.29 10.80
CA LYS A 338 -18.10 20.96 11.98
C LYS A 338 -16.77 20.34 12.42
N ASN A 339 -16.59 19.03 12.22
CA ASN A 339 -15.36 18.34 12.55
C ASN A 339 -14.54 18.10 11.28
N LEU A 340 -13.34 18.67 11.22
CA LEU A 340 -12.45 18.59 10.05
C LEU A 340 -11.49 17.39 10.07
N THR A 341 -11.51 16.57 11.12
CA THR A 341 -10.66 15.37 11.19
C THR A 341 -11.19 14.25 10.29
N GLU A 342 -10.29 13.56 9.58
CA GLU A 342 -10.60 12.38 8.75
C GLU A 342 -11.47 12.63 7.52
N LEU A 343 -11.64 13.89 7.08
CA LEU A 343 -12.35 14.20 5.85
C LEU A 343 -11.45 14.17 4.62
N ASP A 344 -12.05 13.88 3.47
CA ASP A 344 -11.40 13.98 2.16
C ASP A 344 -11.04 15.44 1.82
N GLU A 345 -9.91 15.64 1.12
CA GLU A 345 -9.38 16.95 0.72
C GLU A 345 -10.42 17.84 0.01
N PHE A 346 -11.26 17.25 -0.84
CA PHE A 346 -12.28 17.93 -1.64
C PHE A 346 -13.71 17.73 -1.09
N TYR A 347 -13.86 17.30 0.17
CA TYR A 347 -15.16 17.03 0.79
C TYR A 347 -16.15 18.20 0.63
N ASN A 348 -15.76 19.40 1.04
CA ASN A 348 -16.63 20.58 0.97
C ASN A 348 -17.00 20.98 -0.46
N ILE A 349 -16.09 20.73 -1.41
CA ILE A 349 -16.33 20.98 -2.84
C ILE A 349 -17.35 19.96 -3.37
N THR A 350 -17.22 18.70 -2.96
CA THR A 350 -18.12 17.61 -3.35
C THR A 350 -19.54 17.86 -2.83
N GLU A 351 -19.69 18.25 -1.56
CA GLU A 351 -21.01 18.59 -0.98
C GLU A 351 -21.68 19.78 -1.66
N LEU A 352 -20.88 20.77 -2.07
CA LEU A 352 -21.37 21.92 -2.81
C LEU A 352 -21.89 21.56 -4.21
N ILE A 353 -21.19 20.65 -4.90
CA ILE A 353 -21.63 20.08 -6.19
C ILE A 353 -22.92 19.28 -6.00
N ASN A 354 -22.99 18.42 -4.98
CA ASN A 354 -24.17 17.58 -4.72
C ASN A 354 -25.44 18.41 -4.40
N ASN A 355 -25.28 19.59 -3.82
CA ASN A 355 -26.40 20.50 -3.50
C ASN A 355 -26.64 21.58 -4.56
N HIS A 356 -25.96 21.54 -5.71
CA HIS A 356 -26.01 22.57 -6.76
C HIS A 356 -27.45 22.90 -7.22
N GLU A 357 -28.30 21.90 -7.46
CA GLU A 357 -29.69 22.12 -7.88
C GLU A 357 -30.52 22.88 -6.83
N LYS A 358 -30.36 22.55 -5.54
CA LYS A 358 -31.02 23.26 -4.44
C LYS A 358 -30.55 24.71 -4.34
N ILE A 359 -29.27 24.95 -4.62
CA ILE A 359 -28.68 26.29 -4.57
C ILE A 359 -29.15 27.14 -5.76
N SER A 360 -29.21 26.56 -6.95
CA SER A 360 -29.75 27.23 -8.14
C SER A 360 -31.22 27.62 -7.94
N ASN A 361 -32.02 26.75 -7.31
CA ASN A 361 -33.43 27.04 -6.98
C ASN A 361 -33.60 28.19 -5.96
N ALA A 362 -32.57 28.47 -5.15
CA ALA A 362 -32.55 29.61 -4.22
C ALA A 362 -32.16 30.95 -4.90
N SER A 363 -32.01 30.98 -6.23
CA SER A 363 -31.55 32.15 -7.00
C SER A 363 -30.14 32.63 -6.61
N ILE A 364 -29.28 31.72 -6.15
CA ILE A 364 -27.90 32.00 -5.78
C ILE A 364 -26.99 31.49 -6.91
N ALA A 365 -26.32 32.40 -7.62
CA ALA A 365 -25.31 32.03 -8.60
C ALA A 365 -24.04 31.59 -7.88
N ILE A 366 -23.64 30.32 -8.01
CA ILE A 366 -22.36 29.80 -7.54
C ILE A 366 -21.37 29.80 -8.71
N ASP A 367 -20.24 30.45 -8.49
CA ASP A 367 -19.05 30.27 -9.33
C ASP A 367 -17.97 29.57 -8.50
N LEU A 368 -17.59 28.35 -8.90
CA LEU A 368 -16.64 27.49 -8.19
C LEU A 368 -15.36 27.37 -9.04
N GLN A 369 -14.24 27.83 -8.50
CA GLN A 369 -12.96 27.85 -9.21
C GLN A 369 -11.81 27.37 -8.34
N LEU A 370 -10.93 26.55 -8.90
CA LEU A 370 -9.68 26.13 -8.29
C LEU A 370 -8.53 26.67 -9.13
N ASN A 371 -7.61 27.45 -8.55
CA ASN A 371 -6.46 28.02 -9.28
C ASN A 371 -6.82 28.72 -10.61
N ASN A 372 -7.94 29.46 -10.65
CA ASN A 372 -8.50 30.13 -11.84
C ASN A 372 -9.03 29.19 -12.94
N THR A 373 -9.21 27.89 -12.66
CA THR A 373 -9.93 26.95 -13.53
C THR A 373 -11.29 26.62 -12.92
N LYS A 374 -12.35 26.66 -13.73
CA LYS A 374 -13.72 26.40 -13.29
C LYS A 374 -13.90 24.90 -13.03
N ILE A 375 -14.48 24.54 -11.89
CA ILE A 375 -14.88 23.15 -11.62
C ILE A 375 -16.28 22.94 -12.20
N ASN A 376 -16.47 21.85 -12.94
CA ASN A 376 -17.80 21.45 -13.42
C ASN A 376 -18.65 20.98 -12.23
N THR A 377 -19.85 21.54 -12.08
CA THR A 377 -20.76 21.30 -10.95
C THR A 377 -21.94 20.40 -11.30
N HIS A 378 -21.97 19.82 -12.49
CA HIS A 378 -23.06 18.97 -12.95
C HIS A 378 -22.87 17.52 -12.48
N SER A 379 -23.98 16.82 -12.30
CA SER A 379 -23.95 15.40 -11.94
C SER A 379 -23.41 14.56 -13.10
N SER A 380 -22.64 13.53 -12.76
CA SER A 380 -22.09 12.59 -13.73
C SER A 380 -22.88 11.29 -13.69
N THR A 381 -23.07 10.68 -14.86
CA THR A 381 -23.64 9.33 -14.97
C THR A 381 -22.66 8.40 -15.67
N ILE A 382 -22.66 7.12 -15.27
CA ILE A 382 -21.87 6.08 -15.92
C ILE A 382 -22.84 5.12 -16.60
N SER A 383 -22.66 4.91 -17.90
CA SER A 383 -23.21 3.75 -18.58
C SER A 383 -22.10 2.70 -18.73
N SER A 384 -22.45 1.43 -18.54
CA SER A 384 -21.54 0.31 -18.72
C SER A 384 -22.13 -0.71 -19.68
N ASN A 385 -21.27 -1.23 -20.55
CA ASN A 385 -21.56 -2.33 -21.43
C ASN A 385 -20.45 -3.38 -21.32
N PHE A 386 -20.82 -4.64 -21.51
CA PHE A 386 -19.97 -5.78 -21.23
C PHE A 386 -20.00 -6.76 -22.40
N ILE A 387 -18.82 -7.09 -22.92
CA ILE A 387 -18.67 -8.05 -24.01
C ILE A 387 -17.75 -9.19 -23.55
N GLU A 388 -18.28 -10.40 -23.54
CA GLU A 388 -17.51 -11.61 -23.26
C GLU A 388 -16.68 -12.03 -24.49
N LYS A 389 -15.37 -12.19 -24.30
CA LYS A 389 -14.45 -12.81 -25.28
C LYS A 389 -13.99 -14.18 -24.76
N LYS A 390 -13.09 -14.87 -25.47
CA LYS A 390 -12.63 -16.21 -25.07
C LYS A 390 -11.89 -16.18 -23.71
N ASP A 391 -10.94 -15.25 -23.54
CA ASP A 391 -10.00 -15.25 -22.41
C ASP A 391 -10.19 -14.06 -21.44
N TRP A 392 -10.96 -13.04 -21.83
CA TRP A 392 -11.19 -11.83 -21.03
C TRP A 392 -12.59 -11.24 -21.28
N PHE A 393 -12.94 -10.26 -20.47
CA PHE A 393 -14.10 -9.40 -20.61
C PHE A 393 -13.66 -8.02 -21.08
N ASP A 394 -14.29 -7.52 -22.14
CA ASP A 394 -14.14 -6.13 -22.56
C ASP A 394 -15.26 -5.32 -21.89
N ILE A 395 -14.87 -4.40 -21.01
CA ILE A 395 -15.78 -3.52 -20.27
C ILE A 395 -15.69 -2.14 -20.90
N GLU A 396 -16.77 -1.72 -21.52
CA GLU A 396 -16.92 -0.39 -22.08
C GLU A 396 -17.73 0.45 -21.09
N MET A 397 -17.12 1.50 -20.57
CA MET A 397 -17.78 2.42 -19.64
C MET A 397 -17.65 3.84 -20.17
N ILE A 398 -18.78 4.54 -20.28
CA ILE A 398 -18.85 5.92 -20.76
C ILE A 398 -19.36 6.78 -19.62
N ILE A 399 -18.60 7.83 -19.31
CA ILE A 399 -18.98 8.87 -18.37
C ILE A 399 -19.66 9.98 -19.17
N GLU A 400 -20.87 10.36 -18.76
CA GLU A 400 -21.62 11.47 -19.35
C GLU A 400 -21.78 12.60 -18.32
N ILE A 401 -21.37 13.80 -18.70
CA ILE A 401 -21.48 15.04 -17.91
C ILE A 401 -21.97 16.13 -18.86
N GLU A 402 -23.23 16.53 -18.73
CA GLU A 402 -23.89 17.46 -19.65
C GLU A 402 -23.72 17.03 -21.14
N ASP A 403 -23.00 17.82 -21.94
CA ASP A 403 -22.71 17.58 -23.35
C ASP A 403 -21.42 16.76 -23.58
N PHE A 404 -20.65 16.48 -22.53
CA PHE A 404 -19.39 15.75 -22.64
C PHE A 404 -19.59 14.25 -22.41
N LYS A 405 -19.10 13.45 -23.34
CA LYS A 405 -19.01 11.99 -23.22
C LYS A 405 -17.58 11.55 -23.40
N PHE A 406 -17.03 10.84 -22.42
CA PHE A 406 -15.68 10.30 -22.51
C PHE A 406 -15.57 8.91 -21.87
N PRO A 407 -14.63 8.07 -22.34
CA PRO A 407 -14.43 6.74 -21.80
C PRO A 407 -13.88 6.76 -20.36
N PHE A 408 -14.40 5.88 -19.50
CA PHE A 408 -13.90 5.71 -18.13
C PHE A 408 -12.41 5.32 -18.08
N SER A 409 -11.89 4.69 -19.14
CA SER A 409 -10.46 4.37 -19.26
C SER A 409 -9.55 5.60 -19.08
N ASN A 410 -10.03 6.81 -19.37
CA ASN A 410 -9.28 8.05 -19.25
C ASN A 410 -8.99 8.41 -17.78
N ILE A 411 -9.85 8.00 -16.85
CA ILE A 411 -9.69 8.30 -15.42
C ILE A 411 -9.04 7.15 -14.62
N ILE A 412 -8.73 6.01 -15.24
CA ILE A 412 -8.07 4.89 -14.54
C ILE A 412 -6.71 5.27 -13.95
N SER A 413 -5.94 6.12 -14.64
CA SER A 413 -4.67 6.65 -14.13
C SER A 413 -4.86 7.55 -12.90
N HIS A 414 -5.96 8.29 -12.85
CA HIS A 414 -6.35 9.14 -11.73
C HIS A 414 -6.72 8.28 -10.52
N LEU A 415 -7.51 7.22 -10.71
CA LEU A 415 -7.84 6.24 -9.66
C LEU A 415 -6.61 5.50 -9.09
N LYS A 416 -5.56 5.30 -9.91
CA LYS A 416 -4.28 4.72 -9.48
C LYS A 416 -3.45 5.67 -8.64
N THR A 417 -3.34 6.92 -9.08
CA THR A 417 -2.50 7.94 -8.45
C THR A 417 -3.16 8.63 -7.27
N GLY A 418 -4.47 8.48 -7.10
CA GLY A 418 -5.24 9.20 -6.08
C GLY A 418 -5.59 10.62 -6.49
N ASN A 419 -5.35 11.01 -7.74
CA ASN A 419 -5.65 12.37 -8.22
C ASN A 419 -7.15 12.49 -8.57
N ARG A 420 -7.92 13.25 -7.79
CA ARG A 420 -9.37 13.44 -8.02
C ARG A 420 -9.71 14.38 -9.17
N LEU A 421 -8.76 15.11 -9.75
CA LEU A 421 -9.03 16.15 -10.76
C LEU A 421 -8.75 15.64 -12.18
N TYR A 422 -9.75 15.75 -13.06
CA TYR A 422 -9.65 15.43 -14.49
C TYR A 422 -10.01 16.65 -15.35
N GLU A 423 -9.25 16.94 -16.41
CA GLU A 423 -9.49 18.10 -17.28
C GLU A 423 -10.42 17.73 -18.45
N LEU A 424 -11.50 18.50 -18.63
CA LEU A 424 -12.47 18.35 -19.71
C LEU A 424 -12.02 19.11 -20.97
N PRO A 425 -12.53 18.76 -22.18
CA PRO A 425 -12.12 19.41 -23.44
C PRO A 425 -12.35 20.92 -23.51
N ASN A 426 -13.26 21.46 -22.71
CA ASN A 426 -13.54 22.90 -22.60
C ASN A 426 -12.61 23.65 -21.62
N GLY A 427 -11.64 22.97 -21.00
CA GLY A 427 -10.72 23.51 -20.00
C GLY A 427 -11.28 23.59 -18.58
N SER A 428 -12.50 23.06 -18.33
CA SER A 428 -13.03 22.92 -16.97
C SER A 428 -12.55 21.63 -16.28
N LEU A 429 -12.54 21.62 -14.95
CA LEU A 429 -12.11 20.47 -14.17
C LEU A 429 -13.31 19.63 -13.71
N PHE A 430 -13.29 18.34 -13.99
CA PHE A 430 -14.17 17.34 -13.40
C PHE A 430 -13.55 16.79 -12.11
N LEU A 431 -14.30 16.88 -11.02
CA LEU A 431 -13.94 16.26 -9.74
C LEU A 431 -14.49 14.84 -9.69
N ILE A 432 -13.62 13.84 -9.76
CA ILE A 432 -13.99 12.42 -9.71
C ILE A 432 -14.59 12.12 -8.32
N PRO A 433 -15.79 11.51 -8.23
CA PRO A 433 -16.41 11.11 -6.96
C PRO A 433 -15.49 10.22 -6.11
N PHE A 434 -15.47 10.44 -4.79
CA PHE A 434 -14.60 9.69 -3.89
C PHE A 434 -14.97 8.21 -3.84
N GLU A 435 -16.26 7.91 -3.95
CA GLU A 435 -16.83 6.58 -3.96
C GLU A 435 -16.25 5.73 -5.10
N TRP A 436 -15.94 6.35 -6.24
CA TRP A 436 -15.38 5.66 -7.40
C TRP A 436 -13.96 5.14 -7.14
N PHE A 437 -13.21 5.80 -6.25
CA PHE A 437 -11.89 5.31 -5.81
C PHE A 437 -11.97 4.05 -4.96
N SER A 438 -13.13 3.79 -4.35
CA SER A 438 -13.38 2.54 -3.63
C SER A 438 -14.03 1.51 -4.57
N GLN A 439 -15.16 1.88 -5.20
CA GLN A 439 -15.98 0.99 -6.02
C GLN A 439 -15.25 0.46 -7.25
N TYR A 440 -14.50 1.30 -7.97
CA TYR A 440 -13.81 0.93 -9.21
C TYR A 440 -12.31 0.73 -9.03
N LYS A 441 -11.82 0.71 -7.78
CA LYS A 441 -10.42 0.37 -7.47
C LYS A 441 -9.99 -0.95 -8.11
N PRO A 442 -10.81 -2.02 -8.07
CA PRO A 442 -10.43 -3.28 -8.70
C PRO A 442 -10.19 -3.15 -10.21
N LEU A 443 -11.01 -2.36 -10.91
CA LEU A 443 -10.82 -2.10 -12.34
C LEU A 443 -9.53 -1.34 -12.62
N ALA A 444 -9.17 -0.41 -11.74
CA ALA A 444 -7.90 0.30 -11.84
C ALA A 444 -6.72 -0.66 -11.62
N ASP A 445 -6.73 -1.44 -10.55
CA ASP A 445 -5.58 -2.25 -10.15
C ASP A 445 -5.37 -3.49 -11.03
N PHE A 446 -6.45 -4.09 -11.55
CA PHE A 446 -6.40 -5.33 -12.32
C PHE A 446 -6.73 -5.16 -13.81
N GLY A 447 -7.47 -4.12 -14.18
CA GLY A 447 -7.85 -3.86 -15.57
C GLY A 447 -6.71 -3.34 -16.44
N LYS A 448 -6.68 -3.79 -17.70
CA LYS A 448 -5.80 -3.25 -18.73
C LYS A 448 -6.59 -2.37 -19.69
N THR A 449 -6.20 -1.11 -19.82
CA THR A 449 -6.84 -0.18 -20.74
C THR A 449 -6.33 -0.40 -22.17
N ARG A 450 -7.25 -0.70 -23.10
CA ARG A 450 -6.97 -0.81 -24.55
C ARG A 450 -8.15 -0.27 -25.34
N ASN A 451 -7.90 0.57 -26.35
CA ASN A 451 -8.92 1.09 -27.26
C ASN A 451 -10.18 1.59 -26.53
N ASN A 452 -10.02 2.43 -25.50
CA ASN A 452 -11.10 2.98 -24.68
C ASN A 452 -11.93 1.97 -23.86
N THR A 453 -11.54 0.70 -23.84
CA THR A 453 -12.14 -0.37 -23.03
C THR A 453 -11.20 -0.81 -21.91
N ILE A 454 -11.78 -1.40 -20.87
CA ILE A 454 -11.04 -2.00 -19.76
C ILE A 454 -11.14 -3.52 -19.90
N GLN A 455 -10.00 -4.17 -20.09
CA GLN A 455 -9.91 -5.62 -20.22
C GLN A 455 -9.63 -6.25 -18.86
N ILE A 456 -10.48 -7.16 -18.42
CA ILE A 456 -10.31 -7.97 -17.20
C ILE A 456 -10.35 -9.44 -17.56
N GLN A 457 -9.43 -10.22 -17.00
CA GLN A 457 -9.39 -11.66 -17.30
C GLN A 457 -10.60 -12.37 -16.73
N LYS A 458 -11.06 -13.45 -17.37
CA LYS A 458 -12.24 -14.20 -16.89
C LYS A 458 -12.08 -14.74 -15.47
N ASN A 459 -10.87 -15.16 -15.12
CA ASN A 459 -10.53 -15.59 -13.77
C ASN A 459 -10.54 -14.45 -12.73
N GLN A 460 -10.78 -13.20 -13.11
CA GLN A 460 -10.90 -12.07 -12.18
C GLN A 460 -12.35 -11.58 -12.06
N PHE A 461 -13.33 -12.40 -12.45
CA PHE A 461 -14.74 -12.01 -12.51
C PHE A 461 -15.32 -11.50 -11.17
N THR A 462 -14.84 -11.99 -10.03
CA THR A 462 -15.32 -11.54 -8.70
C THR A 462 -15.09 -10.05 -8.48
N LEU A 463 -14.07 -9.48 -9.12
CA LEU A 463 -13.83 -8.03 -9.08
C LEU A 463 -14.95 -7.24 -9.76
N LEU A 464 -15.69 -7.86 -10.68
CA LEU A 464 -16.81 -7.22 -11.37
C LEU A 464 -18.09 -7.26 -10.55
N GLU A 465 -18.29 -8.29 -9.73
CA GLU A 465 -19.42 -8.38 -8.80
C GLU A 465 -19.37 -7.23 -7.79
N GLU A 466 -18.20 -6.95 -7.22
CA GLU A 466 -18.00 -5.85 -6.26
C GLU A 466 -18.25 -4.47 -6.85
N THR A 467 -18.01 -4.29 -8.16
CA THR A 467 -18.22 -3.00 -8.85
C THR A 467 -19.70 -2.72 -9.15
N GLY A 468 -20.57 -3.72 -9.04
CA GLY A 468 -21.98 -3.64 -9.47
C GLY A 468 -22.17 -3.61 -11.00
N ILE A 469 -21.10 -3.77 -11.78
CA ILE A 469 -21.15 -3.82 -13.26
C ILE A 469 -21.62 -5.20 -13.74
N ALA A 470 -21.34 -6.26 -12.96
CA ALA A 470 -21.82 -7.60 -13.26
C ALA A 470 -23.29 -7.76 -12.88
N THR A 471 -24.19 -7.55 -13.83
CA THR A 471 -25.57 -8.07 -13.73
C THR A 471 -25.53 -9.59 -13.86
N GLU A 472 -26.38 -10.30 -13.11
CA GLU A 472 -26.63 -11.76 -13.09
C GLU A 472 -26.62 -12.46 -14.48
N LYS A 473 -26.78 -11.71 -15.57
CA LYS A 473 -26.76 -12.17 -16.96
C LYS A 473 -25.42 -12.75 -17.46
N ALA A 474 -24.27 -12.38 -16.90
CA ALA A 474 -22.98 -12.91 -17.37
C ALA A 474 -22.76 -14.41 -17.01
N PHE A 475 -23.51 -14.95 -16.04
CA PHE A 475 -23.28 -16.29 -15.47
C PHE A 475 -24.51 -17.18 -15.39
N ASN A 476 -25.66 -16.78 -15.95
CA ASN A 476 -26.80 -17.68 -16.20
C ASN A 476 -26.50 -18.65 -17.36
N LYS A 477 -25.39 -19.40 -17.27
CA LYS A 477 -25.36 -20.73 -17.87
C LYS A 477 -26.14 -21.63 -16.93
N ASP A 478 -27.04 -22.47 -17.46
CA ASP A 478 -27.65 -23.55 -16.68
C ASP A 478 -26.53 -24.46 -16.17
N ILE A 479 -26.05 -24.20 -14.95
CA ILE A 479 -24.96 -24.97 -14.36
C ILE A 479 -25.51 -26.36 -14.10
N ILE A 480 -25.04 -27.32 -14.89
CA ILE A 480 -25.41 -28.73 -14.69
C ILE A 480 -24.78 -29.15 -13.37
N ALA A 481 -25.61 -29.32 -12.35
CA ALA A 481 -25.20 -29.83 -11.06
C ALA A 481 -24.82 -31.31 -11.16
N TYR A 482 -23.91 -31.73 -10.30
CA TYR A 482 -23.58 -33.13 -10.09
C TYR A 482 -24.84 -33.93 -9.79
N ASN A 483 -25.01 -35.00 -10.53
CA ASN A 483 -25.98 -36.04 -10.26
C ASN A 483 -25.24 -37.39 -10.21
N THR A 484 -25.81 -38.36 -9.52
CA THR A 484 -25.19 -39.69 -9.31
C THR A 484 -25.23 -40.58 -10.56
N THR A 485 -25.51 -40.03 -11.76
CA THR A 485 -25.66 -40.81 -13.00
C THR A 485 -24.33 -41.23 -13.64
N GLY A 486 -23.19 -40.88 -13.02
CA GLY A 486 -21.86 -41.33 -13.44
C GLY A 486 -21.63 -42.83 -13.25
N ASN A 487 -20.62 -43.37 -13.95
CA ASN A 487 -20.23 -44.79 -13.89
C ASN A 487 -19.31 -45.10 -12.68
N ILE A 488 -19.08 -44.13 -11.80
CA ILE A 488 -18.25 -44.29 -10.62
C ILE A 488 -18.79 -45.37 -9.68
N LYS A 489 -17.92 -46.33 -9.31
CA LYS A 489 -18.23 -47.41 -8.36
C LYS A 489 -17.98 -46.98 -6.91
N ALA A 490 -18.63 -45.90 -6.48
CA ALA A 490 -18.55 -45.41 -5.11
C ALA A 490 -19.77 -44.60 -4.71
N THR A 491 -20.14 -44.69 -3.43
CA THR A 491 -21.06 -43.76 -2.77
C THR A 491 -20.27 -42.62 -2.15
N LEU A 492 -20.55 -41.39 -2.61
CA LEU A 492 -19.97 -40.17 -2.04
C LEU A 492 -20.76 -39.74 -0.79
N ARG A 493 -20.10 -39.04 0.13
CA ARG A 493 -20.77 -38.32 1.22
C ARG A 493 -21.28 -36.96 0.74
N ASN A 494 -22.23 -36.36 1.43
CA ASN A 494 -22.81 -35.06 1.08
C ASN A 494 -21.75 -33.98 0.82
N TYR A 495 -20.78 -33.81 1.73
CA TYR A 495 -19.70 -32.83 1.50
C TYR A 495 -18.82 -33.21 0.29
N GLN A 496 -18.64 -34.50 -0.02
CA GLN A 496 -17.87 -34.90 -1.20
C GLN A 496 -18.63 -34.52 -2.47
N GLU A 497 -19.95 -34.68 -2.50
CA GLU A 497 -20.81 -34.24 -3.60
C GLU A 497 -20.78 -32.71 -3.77
N GLU A 498 -20.82 -31.95 -2.67
CA GLU A 498 -20.64 -30.49 -2.72
C GLU A 498 -19.28 -30.10 -3.31
N GLY A 499 -18.21 -30.84 -2.95
CA GLY A 499 -16.88 -30.61 -3.50
C GLY A 499 -16.79 -30.91 -4.99
N VAL A 500 -17.45 -31.98 -5.44
CA VAL A 500 -17.55 -32.34 -6.86
C VAL A 500 -18.37 -31.31 -7.63
N ASN A 501 -19.51 -30.88 -7.08
CA ASN A 501 -20.33 -29.80 -7.62
C ASN A 501 -19.52 -28.51 -7.83
N TRP A 502 -18.71 -28.14 -6.84
CA TRP A 502 -17.84 -26.98 -6.92
C TRP A 502 -16.78 -27.11 -8.03
N LEU A 503 -16.15 -28.29 -8.16
CA LEU A 503 -15.20 -28.56 -9.26
C LEU A 503 -15.88 -28.48 -10.64
N ILE A 504 -17.10 -29.01 -10.78
CA ILE A 504 -17.88 -28.96 -12.03
C ILE A 504 -18.26 -27.52 -12.39
N LYS A 505 -18.68 -26.73 -11.40
CA LYS A 505 -18.97 -25.29 -11.60
C LYS A 505 -17.74 -24.59 -12.17
N ASN A 506 -16.56 -24.79 -11.56
CA ASN A 506 -15.33 -24.18 -12.06
C ASN A 506 -14.94 -24.68 -13.46
N TYR A 507 -15.17 -25.97 -13.77
CA TYR A 507 -14.97 -26.51 -15.12
C TYR A 507 -15.83 -25.79 -16.17
N GLN A 508 -17.13 -25.65 -15.93
CA GLN A 508 -18.08 -25.00 -16.85
C GLN A 508 -17.78 -23.50 -17.06
N LEU A 509 -17.15 -22.87 -16.07
CA LEU A 509 -16.68 -21.49 -16.14
C LEU A 509 -15.29 -21.35 -16.79
N GLY A 510 -14.62 -22.46 -17.11
CA GLY A 510 -13.26 -22.46 -17.67
C GLY A 510 -12.18 -22.08 -16.65
N LEU A 511 -12.45 -22.28 -15.36
CA LEU A 511 -11.61 -21.87 -14.24
C LEU A 511 -10.83 -23.06 -13.66
N GLY A 512 -9.58 -22.81 -13.24
CA GLY A 512 -8.79 -23.76 -12.46
C GLY A 512 -9.25 -23.80 -11.00
N SER A 513 -8.96 -24.91 -10.31
CA SER A 513 -9.47 -25.18 -8.96
C SER A 513 -8.40 -25.67 -7.99
N CYS A 514 -8.43 -25.21 -6.75
CA CYS A 514 -7.65 -25.75 -5.63
C CYS A 514 -8.58 -26.40 -4.60
N LEU A 515 -8.57 -27.73 -4.52
CA LEU A 515 -9.27 -28.48 -3.48
C LEU A 515 -8.33 -28.73 -2.31
N ALA A 516 -8.50 -27.94 -1.27
CA ALA A 516 -7.65 -27.85 -0.09
C ALA A 516 -8.29 -28.45 1.17
N ASP A 517 -9.22 -29.39 1.01
CA ASP A 517 -9.82 -30.15 2.12
C ASP A 517 -8.77 -30.78 3.03
N ASP A 518 -9.10 -30.91 4.32
CA ASP A 518 -8.29 -31.64 5.28
C ASP A 518 -7.95 -33.06 4.79
N MET A 519 -6.81 -33.55 5.27
CA MET A 519 -6.31 -34.85 4.90
C MET A 519 -7.24 -35.97 5.37
N GLY A 520 -7.58 -36.88 4.46
CA GLY A 520 -8.47 -38.00 4.77
C GLY A 520 -9.93 -37.78 4.40
N LEU A 521 -10.32 -36.58 3.92
CA LEU A 521 -11.68 -36.28 3.42
C LEU A 521 -11.97 -36.81 2.00
N GLY A 522 -11.04 -37.56 1.40
CA GLY A 522 -11.25 -38.21 0.10
C GLY A 522 -11.12 -37.28 -1.13
N LYS A 523 -10.11 -36.41 -1.17
CA LYS A 523 -9.81 -35.57 -2.35
C LYS A 523 -9.63 -36.38 -3.64
N THR A 524 -9.01 -37.55 -3.55
CA THR A 524 -8.81 -38.46 -4.68
C THR A 524 -10.15 -38.92 -5.27
N ILE A 525 -11.08 -39.39 -4.43
CA ILE A 525 -12.38 -39.87 -4.90
C ILE A 525 -13.25 -38.73 -5.46
N GLN A 526 -13.20 -37.54 -4.85
CA GLN A 526 -13.84 -36.34 -5.40
C GLN A 526 -13.28 -36.00 -6.80
N SER A 527 -11.95 -36.07 -6.97
CA SER A 527 -11.32 -35.80 -8.27
C SER A 527 -11.71 -36.84 -9.34
N LEU A 528 -11.81 -38.11 -8.96
CA LEU A 528 -12.25 -39.17 -9.89
C LEU A 528 -13.73 -39.04 -10.26
N ALA A 529 -14.59 -38.68 -9.30
CA ALA A 529 -16.01 -38.41 -9.54
C ALA A 529 -16.20 -37.20 -10.47
N TYR A 530 -15.42 -36.15 -10.25
CA TYR A 530 -15.37 -34.99 -11.13
C TYR A 530 -14.98 -35.37 -12.57
N LEU A 531 -13.89 -36.13 -12.75
CA LEU A 531 -13.45 -36.57 -14.07
C LEU A 531 -14.47 -37.49 -14.75
N ASP A 532 -15.11 -38.40 -14.01
CA ASP A 532 -16.17 -39.26 -14.51
C ASP A 532 -17.40 -38.48 -14.97
N PHE A 533 -17.86 -37.55 -14.13
CA PHE A 533 -19.02 -36.72 -14.44
C PHE A 533 -18.77 -35.90 -15.71
N VAL A 534 -17.60 -35.26 -15.79
CA VAL A 534 -17.25 -34.42 -16.93
C VAL A 534 -17.12 -35.24 -18.22
N TYR A 535 -16.48 -36.41 -18.16
CA TYR A 535 -16.36 -37.33 -19.29
C TYR A 535 -17.72 -37.80 -19.81
N THR A 536 -18.70 -37.97 -18.92
CA THR A 536 -20.04 -38.49 -19.25
C THR A 536 -20.96 -37.41 -19.82
N HIS A 537 -20.92 -36.19 -19.26
CA HIS A 537 -21.89 -35.13 -19.57
C HIS A 537 -21.41 -34.11 -20.61
N PHE A 538 -20.09 -33.96 -20.80
CA PHE A 538 -19.52 -32.98 -21.74
C PHE A 538 -18.80 -33.69 -22.88
N GLU A 539 -19.47 -34.65 -23.53
CA GLU A 539 -18.85 -35.53 -24.53
C GLU A 539 -18.22 -34.78 -25.72
N ASN A 540 -18.81 -33.64 -26.10
CA ASN A 540 -18.34 -32.80 -27.21
C ASN A 540 -16.96 -32.18 -26.95
N ASP A 541 -16.53 -32.05 -25.69
CA ASP A 541 -15.24 -31.46 -25.32
C ASP A 541 -14.06 -32.43 -25.55
N PHE A 542 -14.35 -33.72 -25.84
CA PHE A 542 -13.36 -34.81 -25.92
C PHE A 542 -13.27 -35.49 -27.30
N ILE A 543 -13.96 -34.95 -28.31
CA ILE A 543 -13.97 -35.52 -29.67
C ILE A 543 -12.64 -35.15 -30.37
N ILE A 544 -11.87 -36.18 -30.70
CA ILE A 544 -10.70 -36.08 -31.59
C ILE A 544 -11.09 -36.71 -32.92
N THR A 545 -11.14 -35.90 -33.99
CA THR A 545 -11.18 -36.41 -35.36
C THR A 545 -9.75 -36.77 -35.79
N GLU A 546 -9.42 -38.06 -35.80
CA GLU A 546 -8.21 -38.52 -36.50
C GLU A 546 -8.50 -38.50 -38.02
N GLU A 547 -7.76 -37.68 -38.77
CA GLU A 547 -7.68 -37.83 -40.23
C GLU A 547 -6.96 -39.14 -40.52
N VAL A 548 -7.68 -40.10 -41.12
CA VAL A 548 -7.11 -41.37 -41.57
C VAL A 548 -6.08 -41.05 -42.64
N SER A 549 -4.79 -41.30 -42.36
CA SER A 549 -3.74 -41.25 -43.38
C SER A 549 -4.04 -42.29 -44.45
N ASP A 550 -4.09 -41.86 -45.72
CA ASP A 550 -4.27 -42.69 -46.92
C ASP A 550 -3.30 -43.88 -46.97
N SER A 551 -3.69 -45.00 -46.36
CA SER A 551 -3.19 -46.32 -46.74
C SER A 551 -4.36 -47.07 -47.35
N LEU A 552 -4.28 -47.25 -48.68
CA LEU A 552 -5.21 -47.97 -49.54
C LEU A 552 -5.35 -49.44 -49.11
N ASP A 553 -6.21 -49.71 -48.14
CA ASP A 553 -6.79 -51.04 -47.92
C ASP A 553 -8.26 -50.99 -48.33
N LEU A 554 -8.57 -51.53 -49.52
CA LEU A 554 -9.90 -51.48 -50.14
C LEU A 554 -10.97 -52.31 -49.39
N PHE A 555 -10.61 -52.97 -48.30
CA PHE A 555 -11.48 -53.88 -47.54
C PHE A 555 -11.62 -53.50 -46.04
N SER A 556 -10.99 -52.43 -45.55
CA SER A 556 -11.32 -51.91 -44.21
C SER A 556 -12.53 -50.99 -44.31
N SER A 557 -13.60 -51.31 -43.57
CA SER A 557 -14.73 -50.42 -43.35
C SER A 557 -14.23 -49.12 -42.70
N ASN A 558 -13.96 -48.10 -43.52
CA ASN A 558 -13.56 -46.76 -43.10
C ASN A 558 -14.76 -46.05 -42.47
N GLN A 559 -15.09 -46.40 -41.23
CA GLN A 559 -15.70 -45.44 -40.32
C GLN A 559 -14.55 -44.68 -39.63
N PRO A 560 -14.54 -43.33 -39.62
CA PRO A 560 -13.61 -42.59 -38.79
C PRO A 560 -13.78 -43.07 -37.35
N SER A 561 -12.73 -43.67 -36.78
CA SER A 561 -12.74 -44.10 -35.39
C SER A 561 -12.64 -42.86 -34.51
N ILE A 562 -13.79 -42.29 -34.14
CA ILE A 562 -13.88 -41.23 -33.14
C ILE A 562 -13.41 -41.83 -31.81
N THR A 563 -12.18 -41.53 -31.41
CA THR A 563 -11.64 -42.01 -30.14
C THR A 563 -11.85 -40.95 -29.06
N LYS A 564 -12.90 -41.16 -28.26
CA LYS A 564 -13.21 -40.35 -27.06
C LYS A 564 -12.17 -40.65 -25.98
N LYS A 565 -11.31 -39.68 -25.65
CA LYS A 565 -10.26 -39.85 -24.61
C LYS A 565 -10.20 -38.67 -23.67
N LEU A 566 -10.20 -38.96 -22.38
CA LEU A 566 -10.17 -37.95 -21.32
C LEU A 566 -8.85 -37.16 -21.25
N LYS A 567 -7.72 -37.82 -21.55
CA LYS A 567 -6.35 -37.27 -21.48
C LYS A 567 -6.07 -36.44 -20.22
N ALA A 568 -6.23 -37.06 -19.04
CA ALA A 568 -5.84 -36.44 -17.78
C ALA A 568 -4.44 -36.87 -17.34
N LEU A 569 -3.59 -35.88 -17.02
CA LEU A 569 -2.29 -36.08 -16.40
C LEU A 569 -2.39 -35.83 -14.90
N VAL A 570 -2.13 -36.87 -14.11
CA VAL A 570 -2.06 -36.80 -12.65
C VAL A 570 -0.60 -36.83 -12.20
N VAL A 571 -0.17 -35.80 -11.49
CA VAL A 571 1.19 -35.66 -10.95
C VAL A 571 1.11 -35.74 -9.43
N ALA A 572 1.75 -36.75 -8.85
CA ALA A 572 1.74 -36.96 -7.40
C ALA A 572 3.15 -37.33 -6.89
N PRO A 573 3.43 -37.27 -5.58
CA PRO A 573 4.64 -37.87 -5.02
C PRO A 573 4.78 -39.34 -5.45
N SER A 574 6.01 -39.83 -5.60
CA SER A 574 6.30 -41.14 -6.20
C SER A 574 5.54 -42.31 -5.55
N SER A 575 5.41 -42.29 -4.24
CA SER A 575 4.62 -43.23 -3.44
C SER A 575 3.10 -43.14 -3.64
N LEU A 576 2.58 -41.96 -3.95
CA LEU A 576 1.14 -41.72 -4.15
C LEU A 576 0.67 -42.10 -5.55
N THR A 577 1.57 -42.12 -6.54
CA THR A 577 1.23 -42.52 -7.91
C THR A 577 0.60 -43.92 -7.99
N TYR A 578 1.06 -44.85 -7.16
CA TYR A 578 0.50 -46.19 -7.06
C TYR A 578 -0.88 -46.20 -6.39
N ASN A 579 -1.07 -45.39 -5.35
CA ASN A 579 -2.38 -45.27 -4.69
C ASN A 579 -3.43 -44.77 -5.67
N TRP A 580 -3.14 -43.70 -6.42
CA TRP A 580 -4.00 -43.21 -7.50
C TRP A 580 -4.30 -44.29 -8.56
N PHE A 581 -3.28 -45.06 -8.97
CA PHE A 581 -3.46 -46.15 -9.93
C PHE A 581 -4.37 -47.27 -9.40
N ASN A 582 -4.34 -47.55 -8.10
CA ASN A 582 -5.18 -48.56 -7.46
C ASN A 582 -6.60 -48.04 -7.19
N GLU A 583 -6.75 -46.79 -6.74
CA GLU A 583 -8.05 -46.17 -6.52
C GLU A 583 -8.83 -46.03 -7.83
N THR A 584 -8.17 -45.70 -8.93
CA THR A 584 -8.79 -45.68 -10.28
C THR A 584 -9.22 -47.07 -10.72
N LYS A 585 -8.45 -48.12 -10.42
CA LYS A 585 -8.86 -49.51 -10.66
C LYS A 585 -10.13 -49.88 -9.86
N LYS A 586 -10.29 -49.32 -8.66
CA LYS A 586 -11.43 -49.60 -7.76
C LYS A 586 -12.68 -48.82 -8.17
N PHE A 587 -12.55 -47.51 -8.32
CA PHE A 587 -13.68 -46.59 -8.46
C PHE A 587 -14.07 -46.32 -9.91
N THR A 588 -13.09 -46.27 -10.83
CA THR A 588 -13.34 -45.95 -12.25
C THR A 588 -12.65 -46.96 -13.20
N PRO A 589 -12.99 -48.27 -13.11
CA PRO A 589 -12.25 -49.33 -13.79
C PRO A 589 -12.31 -49.29 -15.33
N TYR A 590 -13.26 -48.55 -15.91
CA TYR A 590 -13.46 -48.41 -17.35
C TYR A 590 -12.48 -47.43 -18.01
N PHE A 591 -11.84 -46.53 -17.25
CA PHE A 591 -10.80 -45.65 -17.80
C PHE A 591 -9.51 -46.42 -18.09
N THR A 592 -8.97 -46.19 -19.29
CA THR A 592 -7.64 -46.71 -19.64
C THR A 592 -6.58 -45.93 -18.87
N ARG A 593 -5.73 -46.65 -18.13
CA ARG A 593 -4.79 -46.05 -17.18
C ARG A 593 -3.35 -46.47 -17.42
N LEU A 594 -2.42 -45.53 -17.28
CA LEU A 594 -0.98 -45.74 -17.47
C LEU A 594 -0.19 -45.20 -16.28
N ASN A 595 0.56 -46.08 -15.61
CA ASN A 595 1.57 -45.65 -14.65
C ASN A 595 2.90 -45.35 -15.37
N TYR A 596 3.16 -44.07 -15.61
CA TYR A 596 4.35 -43.55 -16.29
C TYR A 596 5.51 -43.38 -15.28
N THR A 597 5.95 -44.50 -14.73
CA THR A 597 7.07 -44.61 -13.78
C THR A 597 8.04 -45.70 -14.22
N GLY A 598 9.25 -45.72 -13.66
CA GLY A 598 10.24 -46.78 -13.89
C GLY A 598 11.13 -46.62 -15.14
N LEU A 599 11.91 -47.67 -15.43
CA LEU A 599 12.86 -47.73 -16.56
C LEU A 599 12.17 -48.01 -17.89
N ASP A 600 11.05 -48.73 -17.85
CA ASP A 600 10.20 -49.05 -19.01
C ASP A 600 9.42 -47.82 -19.54
N ARG A 601 9.54 -46.66 -18.88
CA ARG A 601 8.91 -45.40 -19.29
C ARG A 601 9.22 -45.03 -20.74
N LYS A 602 10.45 -45.28 -21.21
CA LYS A 602 10.85 -44.97 -22.61
C LYS A 602 9.99 -45.70 -23.64
N ILE A 603 9.58 -46.92 -23.32
CA ILE A 603 8.70 -47.74 -24.18
C ILE A 603 7.25 -47.25 -24.05
N LYS A 604 6.81 -46.91 -22.82
CA LYS A 604 5.47 -46.38 -22.53
C LYS A 604 5.18 -45.02 -23.17
N ARG A 605 6.20 -44.26 -23.58
CA ARG A 605 6.04 -42.95 -24.26
C ARG A 605 5.06 -42.98 -25.42
N LYS A 606 5.13 -44.03 -26.26
CA LYS A 606 4.24 -44.18 -27.43
C LYS A 606 2.77 -44.38 -27.08
N LYS A 607 2.45 -44.68 -25.82
CA LYS A 607 1.09 -44.93 -25.34
C LYS A 607 0.48 -43.72 -24.62
N LEU A 608 1.24 -42.65 -24.38
CA LEU A 608 0.77 -41.49 -23.59
C LEU A 608 -0.47 -40.83 -24.21
N ASP A 609 -0.53 -40.70 -25.52
CA ASP A 609 -1.69 -40.11 -26.22
C ASP A 609 -2.89 -41.03 -26.33
N LYS A 610 -2.75 -42.33 -26.02
CA LYS A 610 -3.78 -43.36 -26.24
C LYS A 610 -4.56 -43.74 -24.98
N VAL A 611 -4.25 -43.12 -23.85
CA VAL A 611 -4.81 -43.47 -22.53
C VAL A 611 -5.59 -42.32 -21.92
N ASP A 612 -6.59 -42.65 -21.10
CA ASP A 612 -7.45 -41.67 -20.44
C ASP A 612 -6.74 -41.01 -19.25
N LEU A 613 -6.02 -41.81 -18.45
CA LEU A 613 -5.37 -41.36 -17.22
C LEU A 613 -3.88 -41.72 -17.22
N VAL A 614 -3.01 -40.73 -17.06
CA VAL A 614 -1.56 -40.89 -16.92
C VAL A 614 -1.12 -40.49 -15.52
N PHE A 615 -0.43 -41.38 -14.81
CA PHE A 615 0.13 -41.11 -13.49
C PHE A 615 1.65 -40.96 -13.58
N THR A 616 2.19 -39.85 -13.08
CA THR A 616 3.63 -39.61 -13.00
C THR A 616 4.01 -38.92 -11.69
N SER A 617 5.31 -38.81 -11.44
CA SER A 617 5.84 -38.09 -10.27
C SER A 617 6.54 -36.79 -10.64
N TYR A 618 6.57 -35.83 -9.72
CA TYR A 618 7.20 -34.51 -9.91
C TYR A 618 8.63 -34.61 -10.48
N ASN A 619 9.47 -35.49 -9.94
CA ASN A 619 10.85 -35.66 -10.39
C ASN A 619 10.96 -36.31 -11.79
N LEU A 620 10.01 -37.18 -12.15
CA LEU A 620 9.98 -37.79 -13.48
C LEU A 620 9.44 -36.83 -14.54
N LEU A 621 8.43 -36.04 -14.18
CA LEU A 621 7.90 -34.95 -14.99
C LEU A 621 9.02 -33.97 -15.37
N LEU A 622 9.84 -33.57 -14.39
CA LEU A 622 11.01 -32.73 -14.66
C LEU A 622 11.95 -33.32 -15.71
N LYS A 623 12.27 -34.61 -15.59
CA LYS A 623 13.21 -35.29 -16.50
C LYS A 623 12.67 -35.40 -17.93
N ASP A 624 11.36 -35.60 -18.08
CA ASP A 624 10.71 -35.84 -19.36
C ASP A 624 9.85 -34.65 -19.83
N ILE A 625 10.04 -33.45 -19.26
CA ILE A 625 9.20 -32.27 -19.53
C ILE A 625 9.20 -31.87 -21.01
N ASN A 626 10.32 -32.04 -21.71
CA ASN A 626 10.44 -31.72 -23.13
C ASN A 626 9.48 -32.54 -24.01
N LEU A 627 9.13 -33.75 -23.59
CA LEU A 627 8.11 -34.56 -24.24
C LEU A 627 6.70 -34.17 -23.75
N LEU A 628 6.52 -34.03 -22.45
CA LEU A 628 5.19 -33.78 -21.89
C LEU A 628 4.60 -32.43 -22.32
N LYS A 629 5.45 -31.42 -22.56
CA LYS A 629 5.00 -30.10 -23.04
C LYS A 629 4.48 -30.10 -24.48
N THR A 630 4.83 -31.10 -25.30
CA THR A 630 4.36 -31.20 -26.70
C THR A 630 3.01 -31.88 -26.80
N LEU A 631 2.59 -32.59 -25.75
CA LEU A 631 1.30 -33.26 -25.68
C LEU A 631 0.25 -32.29 -25.13
N HIS A 632 -0.98 -32.39 -25.63
CA HIS A 632 -2.12 -31.66 -25.10
C HIS A 632 -2.92 -32.55 -24.14
N PHE A 633 -3.12 -32.07 -22.91
CA PHE A 633 -3.93 -32.73 -21.90
C PHE A 633 -5.20 -31.90 -21.64
N ASN A 634 -6.36 -32.54 -21.50
CA ASN A 634 -7.57 -31.81 -21.10
C ASN A 634 -7.50 -31.43 -19.61
N PHE A 635 -6.93 -32.32 -18.78
CA PHE A 635 -6.78 -32.12 -17.35
C PHE A 635 -5.34 -32.29 -16.87
N LEU A 636 -4.91 -31.38 -16.02
CA LEU A 636 -3.68 -31.50 -15.24
C LEU A 636 -4.04 -31.43 -13.75
N ILE A 637 -3.98 -32.57 -13.07
CA ILE A 637 -4.25 -32.68 -11.64
C ILE A 637 -2.92 -32.88 -10.92
N ILE A 638 -2.61 -31.99 -9.98
CA ILE A 638 -1.44 -32.14 -9.13
C ILE A 638 -1.89 -32.45 -7.70
N ASP A 639 -1.36 -33.53 -7.13
CA ASP A 639 -1.61 -33.95 -5.76
C ASP A 639 -0.43 -33.59 -4.85
N GLU A 640 -0.72 -33.28 -3.59
CA GLU A 640 0.23 -32.67 -2.64
C GLU A 640 0.91 -31.44 -3.26
N SER A 641 0.09 -30.46 -3.69
CA SER A 641 0.53 -29.26 -4.43
C SER A 641 1.49 -28.35 -3.66
N GLN A 642 1.77 -28.60 -2.38
CA GLN A 642 2.87 -27.95 -1.66
C GLN A 642 4.23 -28.16 -2.34
N GLN A 643 4.39 -29.17 -3.21
CA GLN A 643 5.59 -29.38 -4.02
C GLN A 643 5.86 -28.22 -5.00
N ILE A 644 4.84 -27.43 -5.35
CA ILE A 644 4.95 -26.26 -6.24
C ILE A 644 4.92 -24.92 -5.50
N LYS A 645 5.08 -24.91 -4.17
CA LYS A 645 4.99 -23.68 -3.35
C LYS A 645 6.04 -22.61 -3.69
N ASN A 646 7.19 -23.02 -4.20
CA ASN A 646 8.27 -22.11 -4.56
C ASN A 646 8.29 -21.81 -6.06
N ARG A 647 7.92 -20.59 -6.43
CA ARG A 647 7.97 -20.07 -7.82
C ARG A 647 9.33 -20.20 -8.51
N ASN A 648 10.42 -20.18 -7.75
CA ASN A 648 11.78 -20.25 -8.29
C ASN A 648 12.23 -21.69 -8.54
N SER A 649 11.47 -22.68 -8.04
CA SER A 649 11.81 -24.10 -8.22
C SER A 649 11.71 -24.52 -9.69
N GLN A 650 12.56 -25.48 -10.07
CA GLN A 650 12.50 -26.08 -11.41
C GLN A 650 11.16 -26.79 -11.63
N ILE A 651 10.61 -27.43 -10.59
CA ILE A 651 9.33 -28.16 -10.63
C ILE A 651 8.20 -27.19 -11.01
N TYR A 652 8.08 -26.07 -10.31
CA TYR A 652 7.06 -25.05 -10.59
C TYR A 652 7.14 -24.54 -12.04
N LYS A 653 8.36 -24.22 -12.51
CA LYS A 653 8.57 -23.75 -13.88
C LYS A 653 8.16 -24.81 -14.89
N ALA A 654 8.56 -26.06 -14.70
CA ALA A 654 8.24 -27.15 -15.61
C ALA A 654 6.72 -27.43 -15.69
N ILE A 655 6.04 -27.55 -14.55
CA ILE A 655 4.60 -27.81 -14.52
C ILE A 655 3.81 -26.72 -15.26
N ASN A 656 4.20 -25.46 -15.12
CA ASN A 656 3.54 -24.35 -15.80
C ASN A 656 3.77 -24.31 -17.33
N THR A 657 4.72 -25.09 -17.86
CA THR A 657 4.92 -25.24 -19.32
C THR A 657 4.07 -26.33 -19.95
N ILE A 658 3.38 -27.15 -19.16
CA ILE A 658 2.53 -28.23 -19.68
C ILE A 658 1.27 -27.62 -20.29
N ASN A 659 0.96 -28.04 -21.51
CA ASN A 659 -0.25 -27.62 -22.22
C ASN A 659 -1.46 -28.40 -21.66
N ALA A 660 -2.21 -27.76 -20.77
CA ALA A 660 -3.42 -28.32 -20.19
C ALA A 660 -4.55 -27.29 -20.10
N THR A 661 -5.77 -27.71 -20.48
CA THR A 661 -6.97 -26.85 -20.51
C THR A 661 -7.49 -26.56 -19.09
N HIS A 662 -7.68 -27.61 -18.29
CA HIS A 662 -8.17 -27.49 -16.91
C HIS A 662 -7.11 -27.93 -15.92
N LYS A 663 -6.81 -27.06 -14.95
CA LYS A 663 -5.79 -27.29 -13.93
C LYS A 663 -6.42 -27.40 -12.55
N VAL A 664 -6.12 -28.49 -11.86
CA VAL A 664 -6.61 -28.76 -10.51
C VAL A 664 -5.43 -29.03 -9.60
N SER A 665 -5.37 -28.33 -8.46
CA SER A 665 -4.41 -28.62 -7.39
C SER A 665 -5.12 -29.20 -6.18
N LEU A 666 -4.54 -30.26 -5.62
CA LEU A 666 -5.01 -30.90 -4.40
C LEU A 666 -3.97 -30.73 -3.30
N SER A 667 -4.38 -30.25 -2.14
CA SER A 667 -3.50 -30.12 -0.98
C SER A 667 -4.25 -30.41 0.32
N GLY A 668 -3.55 -30.89 1.34
CA GLY A 668 -4.05 -30.84 2.72
C GLY A 668 -3.70 -29.53 3.42
N THR A 669 -2.74 -28.78 2.89
CA THR A 669 -2.12 -27.60 3.50
C THR A 669 -1.71 -26.64 2.39
N PRO A 670 -2.66 -25.88 1.81
CA PRO A 670 -2.39 -25.04 0.64
C PRO A 670 -1.35 -23.95 0.94
N ILE A 671 -1.25 -23.50 2.20
CA ILE A 671 -0.29 -22.53 2.69
C ILE A 671 0.49 -23.21 3.82
N GLU A 672 1.81 -23.38 3.64
CA GLU A 672 2.67 -23.98 4.67
C GLU A 672 3.57 -22.94 5.34
N ASN A 673 4.17 -22.04 4.55
CA ASN A 673 5.28 -21.22 5.01
C ASN A 673 5.08 -19.71 4.81
N SER A 674 4.37 -19.29 3.77
CA SER A 674 4.15 -17.86 3.48
C SER A 674 3.02 -17.64 2.47
N LEU A 675 2.54 -16.40 2.34
CA LEU A 675 1.62 -15.99 1.28
C LEU A 675 2.18 -16.20 -0.14
N SER A 676 3.50 -16.37 -0.29
CA SER A 676 4.11 -16.68 -1.58
C SER A 676 3.73 -18.09 -2.08
N ASP A 677 3.41 -19.00 -1.16
CA ASP A 677 2.97 -20.36 -1.48
C ASP A 677 1.58 -20.30 -2.15
N LEU A 678 0.68 -19.51 -1.57
CA LEU A 678 -0.66 -19.23 -2.12
C LEU A 678 -0.55 -18.61 -3.52
N TRP A 679 0.30 -17.60 -3.71
CA TRP A 679 0.48 -16.99 -5.03
C TRP A 679 0.92 -18.02 -6.08
N SER A 680 1.85 -18.90 -5.72
CA SER A 680 2.35 -19.93 -6.65
C SER A 680 1.23 -20.92 -7.03
N GLN A 681 0.40 -21.34 -6.07
CA GLN A 681 -0.73 -22.22 -6.35
C GLN A 681 -1.79 -21.54 -7.21
N MET A 682 -2.18 -20.31 -6.86
CA MET A 682 -3.16 -19.52 -7.60
C MET A 682 -2.69 -19.24 -9.03
N GLN A 683 -1.41 -18.91 -9.21
CA GLN A 683 -0.80 -18.68 -10.52
C GLN A 683 -0.77 -19.97 -11.38
N PHE A 684 -0.63 -21.14 -10.76
CA PHE A 684 -0.69 -22.41 -11.47
C PHE A 684 -2.10 -22.71 -11.99
N ILE A 685 -3.12 -22.62 -11.13
CA ILE A 685 -4.51 -22.95 -11.50
C ILE A 685 -5.11 -21.91 -12.43
N ASN A 686 -4.88 -20.62 -12.15
CA ASN A 686 -5.45 -19.48 -12.86
C ASN A 686 -4.35 -18.43 -13.11
N PRO A 687 -3.61 -18.53 -14.23
CA PRO A 687 -2.50 -17.62 -14.52
C PRO A 687 -2.92 -16.15 -14.52
N ASN A 688 -2.12 -15.31 -13.86
CA ASN A 688 -2.31 -13.86 -13.68
C ASN A 688 -3.49 -13.43 -12.79
N LEU A 689 -4.19 -14.36 -12.12
CA LEU A 689 -5.25 -14.05 -11.16
C LEU A 689 -4.82 -12.96 -10.16
N LEU A 690 -3.65 -13.15 -9.55
CA LEU A 690 -3.06 -12.24 -8.55
C LEU A 690 -1.98 -11.33 -9.15
N ASN A 691 -2.04 -11.05 -10.46
CA ASN A 691 -1.06 -10.24 -11.19
C ASN A 691 0.39 -10.78 -11.06
N THR A 692 1.37 -9.93 -11.39
CA THR A 692 2.79 -10.28 -11.21
C THR A 692 3.13 -10.45 -9.73
N TYR A 693 4.15 -11.27 -9.44
CA TYR A 693 4.62 -11.43 -8.07
C TYR A 693 5.07 -10.10 -7.43
N SER A 694 5.67 -9.18 -8.21
CA SER A 694 6.08 -7.87 -7.69
C SER A 694 4.89 -7.06 -7.19
N PHE A 695 3.79 -7.09 -7.95
CA PHE A 695 2.54 -6.47 -7.53
C PHE A 695 2.02 -7.17 -6.27
N PHE A 696 1.86 -8.50 -6.30
CA PHE A 696 1.38 -9.27 -5.15
C PHE A 696 2.19 -9.03 -3.88
N GLU A 697 3.51 -8.95 -4.00
CA GLU A 697 4.41 -8.71 -2.88
C GLU A 697 4.22 -7.32 -2.26
N SER A 698 4.09 -6.29 -3.11
CA SER A 698 3.87 -4.91 -2.65
C SER A 698 2.45 -4.67 -2.13
N HIS A 699 1.44 -5.30 -2.74
CA HIS A 699 0.03 -5.00 -2.55
C HIS A 699 -0.63 -5.87 -1.47
N PHE A 700 -0.28 -7.15 -1.40
CA PHE A 700 -0.84 -8.11 -0.45
C PHE A 700 0.19 -8.55 0.57
N LYS A 701 1.31 -9.14 0.15
CA LYS A 701 2.25 -9.79 1.06
C LYS A 701 2.81 -8.84 2.13
N LYS A 702 3.46 -7.74 1.73
CA LYS A 702 4.07 -6.79 2.68
C LYS A 702 3.05 -6.13 3.61
N PRO A 703 1.92 -5.59 3.12
CA PRO A 703 0.91 -4.98 4.00
C PRO A 703 0.29 -5.97 4.98
N ILE A 704 0.16 -7.23 4.61
CA ILE A 704 -0.45 -8.24 5.48
C ILE A 704 0.56 -8.82 6.47
N GLU A 705 1.74 -9.26 6.02
CA GLU A 705 2.76 -9.88 6.89
C GLU A 705 3.43 -8.87 7.84
N LYS A 706 3.62 -7.60 7.42
CA LYS A 706 4.32 -6.58 8.23
C LYS A 706 3.41 -5.62 8.98
N SER A 707 2.26 -5.28 8.42
CA SER A 707 1.37 -4.25 8.96
C SER A 707 0.02 -4.79 9.42
N HIS A 708 -0.19 -6.12 9.37
CA HIS A 708 -1.41 -6.81 9.79
C HIS A 708 -2.70 -6.18 9.24
N ASN A 709 -2.67 -5.72 7.98
CA ASN A 709 -3.79 -5.00 7.38
C ASN A 709 -4.97 -5.95 7.08
N LEU A 710 -6.02 -5.87 7.91
CA LEU A 710 -7.22 -6.70 7.80
C LEU A 710 -8.05 -6.46 6.52
N GLN A 711 -8.02 -5.24 5.97
CA GLN A 711 -8.76 -4.93 4.74
C GLN A 711 -8.13 -5.67 3.55
N LYS A 712 -6.79 -5.70 3.47
CA LYS A 712 -6.07 -6.46 2.43
C LYS A 712 -6.25 -7.97 2.57
N VAL A 713 -6.41 -8.48 3.79
CA VAL A 713 -6.79 -9.89 4.01
C VAL A 713 -8.17 -10.18 3.42
N LYS A 714 -9.18 -9.34 3.71
CA LYS A 714 -10.54 -9.52 3.17
C LYS A 714 -10.55 -9.47 1.65
N GLU A 715 -9.86 -8.51 1.06
CA GLU A 715 -9.71 -8.37 -0.40
C GLU A 715 -9.07 -9.63 -1.02
N LEU A 716 -7.97 -10.13 -0.44
CA LEU A 716 -7.33 -11.34 -0.91
C LEU A 716 -8.25 -12.56 -0.80
N LYS A 717 -9.02 -12.69 0.29
CA LYS A 717 -9.99 -13.78 0.46
C LYS A 717 -11.09 -13.73 -0.62
N SER A 718 -11.66 -12.55 -0.88
CA SER A 718 -12.69 -12.36 -1.92
C SER A 718 -12.19 -12.86 -3.29
N LEU A 719 -10.95 -12.53 -3.63
CA LEU A 719 -10.30 -12.94 -4.88
C LEU A 719 -10.06 -14.46 -5.00
N ILE A 720 -9.66 -15.13 -3.91
CA ILE A 720 -9.25 -16.55 -3.98
C ILE A 720 -10.39 -17.53 -3.69
N ASN A 721 -11.43 -17.12 -2.94
CA ASN A 721 -12.51 -17.99 -2.48
C ASN A 721 -13.20 -18.81 -3.60
N PRO A 722 -13.47 -18.26 -4.81
CA PRO A 722 -14.06 -19.07 -5.89
C PRO A 722 -13.18 -20.22 -6.36
N TYR A 723 -11.86 -20.09 -6.16
CA TYR A 723 -10.83 -21.00 -6.66
C TYR A 723 -10.24 -21.90 -5.59
N LEU A 724 -10.56 -21.67 -4.32
CA LEU A 724 -10.02 -22.40 -3.18
C LEU A 724 -11.17 -22.92 -2.31
N LEU A 725 -11.41 -24.22 -2.35
CA LEU A 725 -12.32 -24.89 -1.42
C LEU A 725 -11.53 -25.56 -0.32
N ARG A 726 -11.73 -25.13 0.94
CA ARG A 726 -11.10 -25.72 2.12
C ARG A 726 -12.16 -26.00 3.17
N ARG A 727 -12.21 -27.26 3.62
CA ARG A 727 -13.13 -27.73 4.67
C ARG A 727 -12.36 -28.54 5.70
N THR A 728 -12.72 -28.37 6.96
CA THR A 728 -12.08 -29.07 8.08
C THR A 728 -12.81 -30.37 8.42
N LYS A 729 -12.11 -31.34 9.03
CA LYS A 729 -12.76 -32.59 9.48
C LYS A 729 -13.88 -32.34 10.48
N THR A 730 -13.71 -31.37 11.37
CA THR A 730 -14.70 -31.00 12.40
C THR A 730 -15.97 -30.44 11.78
N GLU A 731 -15.87 -29.71 10.66
CA GLU A 731 -17.03 -29.19 9.92
C GLU A 731 -17.84 -30.31 9.26
N VAL A 732 -17.17 -31.25 8.58
CA VAL A 732 -17.83 -32.11 7.58
C VAL A 732 -17.87 -33.61 7.91
N ALA A 733 -17.07 -34.07 8.86
CA ALA A 733 -16.91 -35.49 9.16
C ALA A 733 -17.15 -35.78 10.65
N LYS A 734 -18.36 -35.43 11.12
CA LYS A 734 -18.83 -35.65 12.51
C LYS A 734 -18.82 -37.11 12.95
N ASP A 735 -18.83 -38.05 12.00
CA ASP A 735 -18.79 -39.50 12.26
C ASP A 735 -17.37 -40.04 12.54
N LEU A 736 -16.33 -39.21 12.39
CA LEU A 736 -14.96 -39.64 12.70
C LEU A 736 -14.78 -39.75 14.23
N PRO A 737 -14.11 -40.81 14.73
CA PRO A 737 -13.77 -40.91 16.14
C PRO A 737 -12.94 -39.72 16.62
N GLU A 738 -13.05 -39.38 17.91
CA GLU A 738 -12.29 -38.27 18.49
C GLU A 738 -10.77 -38.53 18.43
N ILE A 739 -9.99 -37.44 18.43
CA ILE A 739 -8.54 -37.49 18.61
C ILE A 739 -8.25 -37.00 20.03
N SER A 740 -7.54 -37.82 20.80
CA SER A 740 -6.97 -37.40 22.09
C SER A 740 -5.51 -37.04 21.88
N GLU A 741 -5.09 -35.82 22.22
CA GLU A 741 -3.69 -35.39 22.14
C GLU A 741 -3.12 -35.22 23.55
N GLN A 742 -2.00 -35.90 23.83
CA GLN A 742 -1.30 -35.82 25.11
C GLN A 742 0.19 -35.54 24.87
N VAL A 743 0.79 -34.79 25.80
CA VAL A 743 2.23 -34.54 25.84
C VAL A 743 2.79 -35.32 27.03
N PHE A 744 3.76 -36.19 26.76
CA PHE A 744 4.50 -36.93 27.76
C PHE A 744 5.88 -36.29 27.92
N TYR A 745 6.13 -35.70 29.09
CA TYR A 745 7.43 -35.12 29.41
C TYR A 745 8.36 -36.16 30.00
N SER A 746 9.49 -36.39 29.32
CA SER A 746 10.55 -37.28 29.77
C SER A 746 11.69 -36.49 30.38
N GLU A 747 12.15 -36.88 31.56
CA GLU A 747 13.32 -36.28 32.19
C GLU A 747 14.60 -36.92 31.64
N MET A 748 15.63 -36.11 31.39
CA MET A 748 16.95 -36.64 31.00
C MET A 748 17.61 -37.29 32.20
N THR A 749 18.43 -38.32 31.95
CA THR A 749 19.29 -38.87 33.01
C THR A 749 20.32 -37.83 33.43
N ASP A 750 20.84 -37.90 34.66
CA ASP A 750 21.82 -36.93 35.16
C ASP A 750 23.05 -36.78 34.26
N GLU A 751 23.50 -37.90 33.67
CA GLU A 751 24.64 -37.92 32.76
C GLU A 751 24.31 -37.29 31.39
N GLN A 752 23.13 -37.62 30.84
CA GLN A 752 22.62 -37.01 29.61
C GLN A 752 22.43 -35.50 29.77
N ASN A 753 21.87 -35.06 30.90
CA ASN A 753 21.62 -33.65 31.19
C ASN A 753 22.93 -32.84 31.29
N LYS A 754 23.95 -33.38 31.98
CA LYS A 754 25.28 -32.75 32.04
C LYS A 754 25.89 -32.55 30.64
N LEU A 755 25.78 -33.57 29.80
CA LEU A 755 26.27 -33.50 28.42
C LEU A 755 25.48 -32.48 27.58
N TYR A 756 24.15 -32.46 27.76
CA TYR A 756 23.26 -31.52 27.09
C TYR A 756 23.58 -30.05 27.47
N GLU A 757 23.71 -29.74 28.76
CA GLU A 757 24.02 -28.39 29.24
C GLU A 757 25.42 -27.91 28.84
N ASN A 758 26.40 -28.82 28.81
CA ASN A 758 27.73 -28.49 28.29
C ASN A 758 27.66 -28.09 26.82
N GLU A 759 26.99 -28.89 25.98
CA GLU A 759 26.84 -28.57 24.56
C GLU A 759 26.02 -27.29 24.35
N LYS A 760 24.94 -27.08 25.12
CA LYS A 760 24.13 -25.86 25.11
C LYS A 760 24.99 -24.63 25.41
N SER A 761 25.87 -24.73 26.41
CA SER A 761 26.79 -23.67 26.81
C SER A 761 27.83 -23.36 25.73
N ILE A 762 28.41 -24.37 25.09
CA ILE A 762 29.33 -24.21 23.96
C ILE A 762 28.65 -23.44 22.82
N ILE A 763 27.42 -23.81 22.47
CA ILE A 763 26.65 -23.16 21.40
C ILE A 763 26.32 -21.71 21.76
N ARG A 764 25.92 -21.46 23.01
CA ARG A 764 25.60 -20.11 23.51
C ARG A 764 26.83 -19.19 23.43
N ASN A 765 27.99 -19.66 23.88
CA ASN A 765 29.23 -18.88 23.83
C ASN A 765 29.66 -18.59 22.38
N TYR A 766 29.57 -19.59 21.49
CA TYR A 766 29.86 -19.42 20.06
C TYR A 766 28.98 -18.33 19.40
N LEU A 767 27.71 -18.22 19.78
CA LEU A 767 26.80 -17.21 19.25
C LEU A 767 27.13 -15.80 19.76
N ILE A 768 27.46 -15.68 21.05
CA ILE A 768 27.88 -14.42 21.67
C ILE A 768 29.14 -13.89 20.99
N GLU A 769 30.17 -14.73 20.79
CA GLU A 769 31.42 -14.36 20.13
C GLU A 769 31.22 -13.86 18.69
N LYS A 770 30.26 -14.43 17.95
CA LYS A 770 29.96 -14.00 16.57
C LYS A 770 29.10 -12.74 16.48
N GLN A 771 28.22 -12.49 17.43
CA GLN A 771 27.43 -11.24 17.48
C GLN A 771 28.32 -10.02 17.78
N ILE A 772 29.40 -10.19 18.56
CA ILE A 772 30.34 -9.12 18.90
C ILE A 772 31.20 -8.69 17.69
N ASN A 773 31.42 -9.56 16.70
CA ASN A 773 32.48 -9.40 15.69
C ASN A 773 32.04 -9.32 14.21
N SER A 774 30.79 -9.00 13.83
CA SER A 774 30.50 -8.84 12.38
C SER A 774 29.34 -7.92 11.98
N VAL A 775 29.72 -6.86 11.25
CA VAL A 775 28.91 -6.02 10.34
C VAL A 775 28.56 -6.74 9.03
N ASP A 776 29.06 -7.96 8.79
CA ASP A 776 28.80 -8.73 7.57
C ASP A 776 28.13 -10.10 7.84
N GLN A 777 26.83 -10.20 7.56
CA GLN A 777 26.07 -11.44 7.56
C GLN A 777 26.49 -12.36 6.40
N LYS A 778 27.53 -13.18 6.59
CA LYS A 778 27.86 -14.26 5.64
C LYS A 778 26.95 -15.50 5.85
N PRO A 779 26.54 -16.20 4.77
CA PRO A 779 25.65 -17.37 4.83
C PRO A 779 26.21 -18.59 5.60
N ASN A 780 27.52 -18.65 5.85
CA ASN A 780 28.15 -19.75 6.59
C ASN A 780 27.82 -19.78 8.09
N SER A 781 27.35 -18.69 8.70
CA SER A 781 26.95 -18.69 10.13
C SER A 781 25.61 -19.39 10.38
N LYS A 782 24.68 -19.33 9.41
CA LYS A 782 23.36 -19.99 9.53
C LYS A 782 23.47 -21.51 9.53
N ILE A 783 24.41 -22.06 8.76
CA ILE A 783 24.62 -23.52 8.66
C ILE A 783 25.20 -24.08 9.96
N SER A 784 26.17 -23.40 10.59
CA SER A 784 26.77 -23.87 11.85
C SER A 784 25.75 -23.87 13.00
N ILE A 785 24.87 -22.87 13.05
CA ILE A 785 23.76 -22.80 14.01
C ILE A 785 22.79 -23.97 13.84
N LEU A 786 22.36 -24.26 12.61
CA LEU A 786 21.43 -25.36 12.37
C LEU A 786 22.02 -26.73 12.75
N ASN A 787 23.34 -26.92 12.52
CA ASN A 787 24.04 -28.13 12.95
C ASN A 787 24.09 -28.25 14.48
N ALA A 788 24.38 -27.14 15.18
CA ALA A 788 24.38 -27.06 16.64
C ALA A 788 23.00 -27.38 17.24
N LEU A 789 21.93 -26.75 16.74
CA LEU A 789 20.55 -27.03 17.18
C LEU A 789 20.15 -28.49 16.87
N SER A 790 20.59 -29.04 15.73
CA SER A 790 20.36 -30.46 15.42
C SER A 790 21.07 -31.39 16.39
N LYS A 791 22.27 -31.03 16.89
CA LYS A 791 23.00 -31.83 17.88
C LYS A 791 22.30 -31.82 19.23
N LEU A 792 21.78 -30.67 19.68
CA LEU A 792 20.94 -30.59 20.89
C LEU A 792 19.68 -31.46 20.75
N ARG A 793 19.00 -31.44 19.59
CA ARG A 793 17.84 -32.32 19.35
C ARG A 793 18.22 -33.80 19.38
N GLN A 794 19.38 -34.18 18.85
CA GLN A 794 19.87 -35.55 18.92
C GLN A 794 20.15 -35.97 20.37
N LEU A 795 20.83 -35.12 21.14
CA LEU A 795 21.11 -35.34 22.56
C LEU A 795 19.83 -35.49 23.39
N ALA A 796 18.82 -34.64 23.16
CA ALA A 796 17.53 -34.71 23.82
C ALA A 796 16.79 -36.03 23.54
N ASN A 797 16.97 -36.59 22.34
CA ASN A 797 16.39 -37.89 21.98
C ASN A 797 17.17 -39.06 22.58
N HIS A 798 18.46 -39.17 22.24
CA HIS A 798 19.32 -40.23 22.76
C HIS A 798 20.81 -39.90 22.54
N PRO A 799 21.69 -40.01 23.56
CA PRO A 799 23.13 -39.75 23.43
C PRO A 799 23.85 -40.56 22.34
N ILE A 800 23.46 -41.82 22.11
CA ILE A 800 23.97 -42.68 21.03
C ILE A 800 23.89 -42.01 19.65
N LEU A 801 22.93 -41.11 19.42
CA LEU A 801 22.79 -40.41 18.13
C LEU A 801 23.98 -39.50 17.81
N ILE A 802 24.75 -39.09 18.83
CA ILE A 802 25.98 -38.31 18.66
C ILE A 802 27.24 -39.13 18.94
N GLY A 803 27.11 -40.44 19.16
CA GLY A 803 28.22 -41.38 19.39
C GLY A 803 28.55 -41.66 20.85
N GLU A 804 27.72 -41.21 21.81
CA GLU A 804 27.95 -41.44 23.24
C GLU A 804 27.11 -42.64 23.73
N GLU A 805 27.77 -43.70 24.21
CA GLU A 805 27.11 -44.92 24.70
C GLU A 805 26.56 -44.75 26.11
N MET A 806 25.42 -44.08 26.23
CA MET A 806 24.79 -43.71 27.50
C MET A 806 23.29 -43.97 27.47
N SER A 807 22.67 -44.12 28.64
CA SER A 807 21.21 -44.27 28.77
C SER A 807 20.48 -42.95 28.48
N SER A 808 19.25 -43.05 27.96
CA SER A 808 18.35 -41.91 27.71
C SER A 808 17.07 -42.10 28.50
N GLY A 809 16.67 -41.09 29.27
CA GLY A 809 15.43 -41.16 30.06
C GLY A 809 14.18 -41.22 29.17
N LYS A 810 14.23 -40.55 28.01
CA LYS A 810 13.18 -40.64 26.99
C LYS A 810 13.05 -42.05 26.41
N PHE A 811 14.18 -42.72 26.17
CA PHE A 811 14.16 -44.09 25.64
C PHE A 811 13.52 -45.06 26.64
N THR A 812 13.80 -44.92 27.94
CA THR A 812 13.17 -45.76 28.98
C THR A 812 11.67 -45.52 29.07
N ASP A 813 11.22 -44.27 29.02
CA ASP A 813 9.79 -43.94 29.09
C ASP A 813 9.03 -44.45 27.86
N VAL A 814 9.58 -44.24 26.65
CA VAL A 814 8.95 -44.67 25.40
C VAL A 814 8.86 -46.19 25.33
N THR A 815 9.92 -46.91 25.70
CA THR A 815 9.91 -48.38 25.66
C THR A 815 8.95 -48.97 26.69
N ALA A 816 8.90 -48.44 27.92
CA ALA A 816 7.89 -48.83 28.92
C ALA A 816 6.45 -48.57 28.43
N TYR A 817 6.24 -47.44 27.73
CA TYR A 817 4.94 -47.14 27.14
C TYR A 817 4.58 -48.10 26.00
N ILE A 818 5.53 -48.41 25.11
CA ILE A 818 5.36 -49.40 24.03
C ILE A 818 5.03 -50.77 24.61
N GLU A 819 5.71 -51.23 25.67
CA GLU A 819 5.40 -52.50 26.34
C GLU A 819 3.95 -52.55 26.85
N THR A 820 3.48 -51.46 27.44
CA THR A 820 2.08 -51.34 27.89
C THR A 820 1.09 -51.47 26.73
N LEU A 821 1.39 -50.86 25.58
CA LEU A 821 0.55 -50.96 24.37
C LEU A 821 0.60 -52.36 23.74
N LEU A 822 1.76 -53.02 23.75
CA LEU A 822 1.93 -54.39 23.28
C LEU A 822 1.12 -55.38 24.12
N GLN A 823 1.12 -55.22 25.45
CA GLN A 823 0.29 -56.02 26.36
C GLN A 823 -1.20 -55.82 26.09
N ALA A 824 -1.61 -54.59 25.78
CA ALA A 824 -2.98 -54.25 25.39
C ALA A 824 -3.32 -54.61 23.92
N LYS A 825 -2.39 -55.22 23.18
CA LYS A 825 -2.49 -55.59 21.75
C LYS A 825 -2.96 -54.44 20.85
N GLN A 826 -2.52 -53.22 21.16
CA GLN A 826 -2.85 -52.04 20.38
C GLN A 826 -1.88 -51.88 19.20
N LYS A 827 -2.40 -51.47 18.04
CA LYS A 827 -1.56 -51.13 16.88
C LYS A 827 -1.07 -49.69 16.97
N VAL A 828 0.24 -49.51 16.82
CA VAL A 828 0.94 -48.26 17.12
C VAL A 828 1.77 -47.80 15.92
N LEU A 829 1.61 -46.53 15.55
CA LEU A 829 2.53 -45.85 14.63
C LEU A 829 3.55 -45.05 15.43
N ILE A 830 4.83 -45.22 15.11
CA ILE A 830 5.93 -44.53 15.79
C ILE A 830 6.67 -43.67 14.78
N PHE A 831 6.68 -42.36 15.01
CA PHE A 831 7.30 -41.38 14.12
C PHE A 831 8.54 -40.74 14.74
N SER A 832 9.60 -40.61 13.93
CA SER A 832 10.79 -39.82 14.29
C SER A 832 11.34 -39.08 13.07
N SER A 833 11.97 -37.93 13.29
CA SER A 833 12.65 -37.22 12.20
C SER A 833 14.02 -37.82 11.84
N TYR A 834 14.62 -38.61 12.72
CA TYR A 834 15.92 -39.25 12.54
C TYR A 834 15.77 -40.75 12.31
N THR A 835 16.23 -41.26 11.17
CA THR A 835 16.21 -42.71 10.89
C THR A 835 17.13 -43.50 11.82
N SER A 836 18.21 -42.88 12.31
CA SER A 836 19.07 -43.45 13.34
C SER A 836 18.35 -43.60 14.68
N HIS A 837 17.43 -42.69 15.03
CA HIS A 837 16.63 -42.79 16.25
C HIS A 837 15.63 -43.94 16.16
N LEU A 838 14.95 -44.10 15.01
CA LEU A 838 14.10 -45.27 14.77
C LEU A 838 14.89 -46.58 14.93
N LYS A 839 16.14 -46.61 14.47
CA LYS A 839 16.99 -47.80 14.57
C LYS A 839 17.20 -48.25 16.03
N ILE A 840 17.32 -47.30 16.97
CA ILE A 840 17.49 -47.62 18.39
C ILE A 840 16.27 -48.42 18.91
N TYR A 841 15.06 -48.04 18.51
CA TYR A 841 13.84 -48.76 18.89
C TYR A 841 13.65 -50.07 18.13
N THR A 842 14.06 -50.16 16.87
CA THR A 842 14.01 -51.44 16.13
C THR A 842 15.00 -52.44 16.72
N ASP A 843 16.21 -52.00 17.11
CA ASP A 843 17.21 -52.85 17.77
C ASP A 843 16.69 -53.34 19.15
N TRP A 844 15.90 -52.52 19.85
CA TRP A 844 15.18 -52.93 21.06
C TRP A 844 14.08 -53.97 20.76
N CYS A 845 13.31 -53.79 19.68
CA CYS A 845 12.30 -54.77 19.26
C CYS A 845 12.95 -56.13 18.91
N ASP A 846 14.08 -56.11 18.20
CA ASP A 846 14.82 -57.31 17.82
C ASP A 846 15.31 -58.08 19.05
N LYS A 847 15.83 -57.36 20.07
CA LYS A 847 16.26 -57.96 21.35
C LYS A 847 15.10 -58.59 22.13
N ASN A 848 13.91 -57.99 22.05
CA ASN A 848 12.71 -58.45 22.75
C ASN A 848 11.84 -59.39 21.91
N GLY A 849 12.26 -59.77 20.69
CA GLY A 849 11.50 -60.65 19.80
C GLY A 849 10.16 -60.07 19.34
N THR A 850 10.02 -58.75 19.30
CA THR A 850 8.77 -58.07 18.90
C THR A 850 8.74 -57.83 17.38
N LEU A 851 7.64 -58.25 16.73
CA LEU A 851 7.45 -58.01 15.29
C LEU A 851 7.08 -56.55 15.01
N TYR A 852 7.72 -55.97 13.99
CA TYR A 852 7.47 -54.60 13.56
C TYR A 852 7.60 -54.47 12.03
N SER A 853 6.97 -53.41 11.50
CA SER A 853 7.22 -52.92 10.16
C SER A 853 8.04 -51.63 10.20
N LEU A 854 8.85 -51.39 9.16
CA LEU A 854 9.72 -50.21 9.07
C LEU A 854 9.61 -49.53 7.70
N LEU A 855 9.30 -48.24 7.70
CA LEU A 855 9.23 -47.43 6.48
C LEU A 855 10.11 -46.18 6.60
N THR A 856 11.16 -46.14 5.77
CA THR A 856 12.09 -45.01 5.69
C THR A 856 12.27 -44.55 4.24
N GLY A 857 13.02 -43.47 4.04
CA GLY A 857 13.31 -42.94 2.71
C GLY A 857 14.06 -43.93 1.80
N SER A 858 14.84 -44.84 2.38
CA SER A 858 15.60 -45.86 1.66
C SER A 858 14.79 -47.11 1.30
N THR A 859 13.60 -47.32 1.89
CA THR A 859 12.72 -48.45 1.55
C THR A 859 12.32 -48.37 0.08
N LYS A 860 12.63 -49.41 -0.70
CA LYS A 860 12.31 -49.47 -2.13
C LYS A 860 10.80 -49.43 -2.33
N ILE A 861 10.37 -48.80 -3.44
CA ILE A 861 8.96 -48.60 -3.75
C ILE A 861 8.14 -49.89 -3.74
N LYS A 862 8.70 -51.00 -4.24
CA LYS A 862 8.03 -52.31 -4.26
C LYS A 862 7.77 -52.88 -2.86
N ASP A 863 8.68 -52.63 -1.92
CA ASP A 863 8.64 -53.23 -0.58
C ASP A 863 7.72 -52.42 0.36
N ARG A 864 7.47 -51.14 0.05
CA ARG A 864 6.59 -50.27 0.86
C ARG A 864 5.15 -50.79 0.95
N GLU A 865 4.62 -51.35 -0.13
CA GLU A 865 3.26 -51.91 -0.14
C GLU A 865 3.18 -53.15 0.74
N THR A 866 4.21 -53.99 0.71
CA THR A 866 4.33 -55.18 1.57
C THR A 866 4.34 -54.80 3.04
N GLU A 867 5.15 -53.80 3.44
CA GLU A 867 5.19 -53.34 4.83
C GLU A 867 3.85 -52.78 5.32
N VAL A 868 3.17 -51.97 4.49
CA VAL A 868 1.86 -51.43 4.83
C VAL A 868 0.81 -52.55 4.92
N ALA A 869 0.87 -53.53 4.01
CA ALA A 869 -0.03 -54.67 4.02
C ALA A 869 0.22 -55.57 5.25
N ASN A 870 1.48 -55.80 5.63
CA ASN A 870 1.87 -56.55 6.82
C ASN A 870 1.27 -55.88 8.07
N PHE A 871 1.54 -54.59 8.28
CA PHE A 871 0.98 -53.87 9.42
C PHE A 871 -0.55 -53.83 9.44
N GLN A 872 -1.23 -53.74 8.30
CA GLN A 872 -2.70 -53.71 8.27
C GLN A 872 -3.36 -55.08 8.47
N LYS A 873 -2.79 -56.14 7.90
CA LYS A 873 -3.42 -57.47 7.84
C LYS A 873 -2.92 -58.44 8.89
N ASP A 874 -1.64 -58.40 9.27
CA ASP A 874 -1.08 -59.27 10.29
C ASP A 874 -1.49 -58.77 11.69
N GLU A 875 -2.01 -59.67 12.52
CA GLU A 875 -2.42 -59.34 13.89
C GLU A 875 -1.22 -59.27 14.85
N ASN A 876 -0.11 -59.93 14.53
CA ASN A 876 1.08 -59.97 15.39
C ASN A 876 2.01 -58.78 15.19
N THR A 877 1.98 -58.15 14.01
CA THR A 877 2.75 -56.93 13.73
C THR A 877 2.01 -55.71 14.31
N LEU A 878 2.34 -55.37 15.55
CA LEU A 878 1.69 -54.28 16.30
C LEU A 878 2.39 -52.92 16.17
N LEU A 879 3.68 -52.90 15.82
CA LEU A 879 4.47 -51.67 15.76
C LEU A 879 4.82 -51.32 14.31
N PHE A 880 4.66 -50.05 13.95
CA PHE A 880 5.12 -49.52 12.66
C PHE A 880 5.97 -48.27 12.85
N PHE A 881 7.28 -48.42 12.58
CA PHE A 881 8.25 -47.33 12.62
C PHE A 881 8.28 -46.59 11.28
N ILE A 882 8.05 -45.29 11.29
CA ILE A 882 7.97 -44.46 10.09
C ILE A 882 8.79 -43.19 10.28
N SER A 883 9.70 -42.88 9.35
CA SER A 883 10.38 -41.58 9.43
C SER A 883 9.42 -40.45 9.04
N LEU A 884 9.42 -39.31 9.75
CA LEU A 884 8.47 -38.21 9.49
C LEU A 884 8.48 -37.76 8.02
N LYS A 885 9.66 -37.73 7.38
CA LYS A 885 9.81 -37.42 5.95
C LYS A 885 9.23 -38.51 5.02
N ALA A 886 9.31 -39.77 5.42
CA ALA A 886 8.75 -40.89 4.65
C ALA A 886 7.28 -41.20 5.02
N GLY A 887 6.76 -40.67 6.13
CA GLY A 887 5.35 -40.69 6.51
C GLY A 887 4.53 -39.56 5.87
N GLY A 888 5.21 -38.53 5.36
CA GLY A 888 4.61 -37.42 4.59
C GLY A 888 4.04 -37.82 3.23
N VAL A 889 4.09 -39.10 2.87
CA VAL A 889 3.51 -39.62 1.62
C VAL A 889 2.25 -40.42 1.92
N GLY A 890 1.18 -40.21 1.14
CA GLY A 890 -0.18 -40.61 1.51
C GLY A 890 -0.52 -42.09 1.49
N LEU A 891 -0.01 -42.78 2.51
CA LEU A 891 -0.38 -44.12 2.91
C LEU A 891 -1.68 -44.09 3.73
N ASN A 892 -2.53 -45.11 3.58
CA ASN A 892 -3.68 -45.34 4.46
C ASN A 892 -3.24 -46.25 5.60
N LEU A 893 -3.40 -45.84 6.86
CA LEU A 893 -2.98 -46.59 8.05
C LEU A 893 -4.10 -46.63 9.12
N THR A 894 -5.34 -46.88 8.69
CA THR A 894 -6.55 -46.76 9.53
C THR A 894 -6.66 -47.79 10.66
N LYS A 895 -5.83 -48.84 10.69
CA LYS A 895 -5.84 -49.86 11.76
C LYS A 895 -5.06 -49.45 13.00
N ALA A 896 -4.32 -48.35 12.98
CA ALA A 896 -3.61 -47.87 14.15
C ALA A 896 -4.53 -47.08 15.09
N SER A 897 -4.48 -47.39 16.38
CA SER A 897 -5.22 -46.68 17.44
C SER A 897 -4.32 -45.69 18.19
N TYR A 898 -3.00 -45.87 18.14
CA TYR A 898 -2.02 -45.01 18.78
C TYR A 898 -1.01 -44.44 17.79
N VAL A 899 -0.66 -43.17 17.97
CA VAL A 899 0.38 -42.46 17.22
C VAL A 899 1.36 -41.86 18.21
N LEU A 900 2.58 -42.38 18.24
CA LEU A 900 3.68 -41.87 19.06
C LEU A 900 4.58 -40.98 18.21
N ILE A 901 4.75 -39.73 18.62
CA ILE A 901 5.70 -38.78 18.03
C ILE A 901 6.90 -38.71 18.96
N LEU A 902 8.01 -39.29 18.52
CA LEU A 902 9.22 -39.41 19.31
C LEU A 902 10.02 -38.12 19.37
N ASP A 903 9.86 -37.20 18.42
CA ASP A 903 10.56 -35.91 18.45
C ASP A 903 9.76 -34.84 17.72
N PRO A 904 9.63 -33.61 18.27
CA PRO A 904 8.90 -32.54 17.63
C PRO A 904 9.68 -32.01 16.42
N TRP A 905 8.95 -31.59 15.39
CA TRP A 905 9.51 -31.04 14.15
C TRP A 905 9.25 -29.53 14.04
N TRP A 906 10.13 -28.75 13.43
CA TRP A 906 9.94 -27.30 13.32
C TRP A 906 8.62 -26.89 12.62
N ASN A 907 8.13 -27.70 11.68
CA ASN A 907 6.88 -27.46 10.96
C ASN A 907 5.76 -28.35 11.53
N PRO A 908 4.73 -27.79 12.20
CA PRO A 908 3.63 -28.55 12.79
C PRO A 908 2.79 -29.30 11.74
N PHE A 909 2.73 -28.81 10.50
CA PHE A 909 1.99 -29.47 9.42
C PHE A 909 2.53 -30.86 9.09
N ALA A 910 3.83 -31.10 9.25
CA ALA A 910 4.41 -32.43 9.02
C ALA A 910 3.89 -33.47 10.05
N GLU A 911 3.71 -33.06 11.30
CA GLU A 911 3.14 -33.90 12.36
C GLU A 911 1.64 -34.13 12.13
N LEU A 912 0.88 -33.08 11.82
CA LEU A 912 -0.53 -33.19 11.46
C LEU A 912 -0.74 -34.12 10.26
N GLN A 913 0.18 -34.06 9.29
CA GLN A 913 0.19 -34.94 8.12
C GLN A 913 0.37 -36.40 8.52
N ALA A 914 1.23 -36.68 9.49
CA ALA A 914 1.49 -38.01 10.03
C ALA A 914 0.30 -38.55 10.84
N ILE A 915 -0.25 -37.75 11.77
CA ILE A 915 -1.46 -38.08 12.55
C ILE A 915 -2.64 -38.37 11.61
N GLY A 916 -2.79 -37.53 10.58
CA GLY A 916 -3.79 -37.68 9.53
C GLY A 916 -3.62 -38.92 8.65
N ARG A 917 -2.62 -39.80 8.88
CA ARG A 917 -2.53 -41.13 8.24
C ARG A 917 -3.33 -42.21 9.00
N ALA A 918 -3.41 -42.10 10.32
CA ALA A 918 -4.23 -42.97 11.17
C ALA A 918 -5.66 -42.44 11.34
N HIS A 919 -5.81 -41.14 11.55
CA HIS A 919 -7.12 -40.50 11.63
C HIS A 919 -7.66 -40.19 10.22
N ARG A 920 -8.31 -41.18 9.61
CA ARG A 920 -8.89 -41.09 8.26
C ARG A 920 -10.26 -41.76 8.23
N ILE A 921 -11.02 -41.47 7.19
CA ILE A 921 -12.26 -42.19 6.88
C ILE A 921 -12.00 -43.70 6.82
N GLY A 922 -12.79 -44.47 7.58
CA GLY A 922 -12.58 -45.90 7.79
C GLY A 922 -11.80 -46.24 9.06
N GLN A 923 -11.47 -45.25 9.89
CA GLN A 923 -11.06 -45.44 11.27
C GLN A 923 -12.30 -45.69 12.13
N GLU A 924 -12.28 -46.78 12.89
CA GLU A 924 -13.36 -47.19 13.80
C GLU A 924 -13.00 -46.88 15.26
N ASN A 925 -11.71 -46.77 15.58
CA ASN A 925 -11.22 -46.56 16.94
C ASN A 925 -10.83 -45.09 17.18
N GLN A 926 -10.92 -44.66 18.44
CA GLN A 926 -10.35 -43.39 18.88
C GLN A 926 -8.83 -43.39 18.63
N VAL A 927 -8.30 -42.30 18.05
CA VAL A 927 -6.87 -42.15 17.78
C VAL A 927 -6.22 -41.36 18.91
N ASN A 928 -5.33 -42.01 19.65
CA ASN A 928 -4.56 -41.39 20.72
C ASN A 928 -3.19 -40.95 20.20
N VAL A 929 -2.91 -39.65 20.24
CA VAL A 929 -1.64 -39.06 19.83
C VAL A 929 -0.84 -38.69 21.06
N ILE A 930 0.37 -39.23 21.17
CA ILE A 930 1.27 -38.98 22.29
C ILE A 930 2.56 -38.39 21.76
N ARG A 931 2.92 -37.21 22.27
CA ARG A 931 4.17 -36.52 21.94
C ARG A 931 5.14 -36.68 23.09
N PHE A 932 6.25 -37.37 22.84
CA PHE A 932 7.33 -37.48 23.81
C PHE A 932 8.27 -36.29 23.66
N ILE A 933 8.38 -35.50 24.73
CA ILE A 933 9.20 -34.28 24.77
C ILE A 933 10.18 -34.41 25.91
N ALA A 934 11.47 -34.25 25.63
CA ALA A 934 12.46 -34.12 26.71
C ALA A 934 12.27 -32.77 27.42
N LYS A 935 12.06 -32.82 28.74
CA LYS A 935 11.88 -31.64 29.60
C LYS A 935 13.17 -30.80 29.68
N ASP A 936 13.03 -29.50 29.88
CA ASP A 936 14.12 -28.52 30.00
C ASP A 936 15.06 -28.52 28.78
N SER A 937 14.53 -28.90 27.61
CA SER A 937 15.29 -29.09 26.38
C SER A 937 14.80 -28.23 25.23
N ILE A 938 15.56 -28.25 24.12
CA ILE A 938 15.18 -27.62 22.87
C ILE A 938 13.85 -28.15 22.32
N GLU A 939 13.49 -29.40 22.61
CA GLU A 939 12.23 -29.99 22.16
C GLU A 939 11.02 -29.31 22.78
N GLU A 940 11.11 -28.97 24.07
CA GLU A 940 10.06 -28.25 24.79
C GLU A 940 9.86 -26.84 24.22
N LYS A 941 10.96 -26.13 23.95
CA LYS A 941 10.92 -24.82 23.28
C LYS A 941 10.30 -24.89 21.89
N ILE A 942 10.63 -25.92 21.10
CA ILE A 942 10.00 -26.15 19.79
C ILE A 942 8.50 -26.34 19.92
N SER A 943 8.06 -27.16 20.88
CA SER A 943 6.63 -27.41 21.14
C SER A 943 5.88 -26.14 21.54
N LEU A 944 6.45 -25.32 22.44
CA LEU A 944 5.86 -24.04 22.84
C LEU A 944 5.74 -23.06 21.66
N LEU A 945 6.75 -23.01 20.78
CA LEU A 945 6.72 -22.21 19.55
C LEU A 945 5.67 -22.71 18.54
N GLN A 946 5.43 -24.02 18.45
CA GLN A 946 4.34 -24.56 17.63
C GLN A 946 2.97 -24.18 18.21
N GLN A 947 2.80 -24.24 19.53
CA GLN A 947 1.54 -23.93 20.21
C GLN A 947 1.15 -22.46 20.06
N SER A 948 2.11 -21.54 20.22
CA SER A 948 1.86 -20.11 20.01
C SER A 948 1.39 -19.80 18.59
N LYS A 949 1.90 -20.55 17.59
CA LYS A 949 1.45 -20.44 16.20
C LYS A 949 0.08 -21.03 15.93
N LYS A 950 -0.29 -22.16 16.54
CA LYS A 950 -1.61 -22.79 16.33
C LYS A 950 -2.76 -21.80 16.59
N VAL A 951 -2.59 -20.89 17.57
CA VAL A 951 -3.54 -19.80 17.90
C VAL A 951 -3.59 -18.70 16.84
N ILE A 952 -2.48 -18.47 16.12
CA ILE A 952 -2.37 -17.45 15.06
C ILE A 952 -2.73 -18.04 13.67
N SER A 953 -2.53 -19.34 13.46
CA SER A 953 -2.75 -20.11 12.22
C SER A 953 -4.18 -20.02 11.69
N ASP A 954 -5.16 -19.93 12.59
CA ASP A 954 -6.58 -19.76 12.23
C ASP A 954 -6.83 -18.46 11.45
N SER A 955 -5.85 -17.53 11.43
CA SER A 955 -5.86 -16.29 10.66
C SER A 955 -5.10 -16.35 9.32
N ILE A 956 -5.20 -17.44 8.56
CA ILE A 956 -4.76 -17.58 7.12
C ILE A 956 -3.26 -17.36 6.82
N ILE A 957 -2.46 -16.75 7.70
CA ILE A 957 -1.17 -16.15 7.32
C ILE A 957 -0.14 -16.38 8.42
N GLU A 958 0.77 -17.32 8.18
CA GLU A 958 1.93 -17.57 9.05
C GLU A 958 3.24 -17.12 8.38
N ASN A 959 4.10 -16.51 9.20
CA ASN A 959 5.47 -16.14 8.85
C ASN A 959 6.41 -17.37 8.83
N THR A 960 7.46 -17.28 8.00
CA THR A 960 8.44 -18.33 7.75
C THR A 960 9.25 -18.74 8.99
N ILE A 961 9.15 -20.01 9.37
CA ILE A 961 9.83 -20.64 10.52
C ILE A 961 11.37 -20.47 10.52
N PRO A 962 12.11 -20.56 9.38
CA PRO A 962 13.56 -20.45 9.42
C PRO A 962 14.07 -19.09 9.91
N GLU A 963 13.42 -17.97 9.54
CA GLU A 963 13.83 -16.65 10.00
C GLU A 963 13.52 -16.44 11.49
N GLU A 964 12.44 -17.04 11.96
CA GLU A 964 12.03 -16.97 13.36
C GLU A 964 12.92 -17.75 14.31
N VAL A 965 13.44 -18.91 13.89
CA VAL A 965 14.46 -19.65 14.66
C VAL A 965 15.71 -18.80 14.85
N PHE A 966 16.10 -18.00 13.83
CA PHE A 966 17.20 -17.06 13.97
C PHE A 966 16.83 -15.85 14.82
N ASN A 967 15.60 -15.34 14.73
CA ASN A 967 15.13 -14.21 15.54
C ASN A 967 14.97 -14.59 17.03
N ASN A 968 14.56 -15.82 17.30
CA ASN A 968 14.30 -16.37 18.65
C ASN A 968 15.44 -17.26 19.16
N ILE A 969 16.63 -17.21 18.54
CA ILE A 969 17.73 -18.11 18.89
C ILE A 969 18.15 -17.96 20.35
N HIS A 970 18.06 -16.75 20.90
CA HIS A 970 18.33 -16.47 22.31
C HIS A 970 17.29 -17.14 23.21
N TYR A 971 15.99 -17.03 22.89
CA TYR A 971 14.92 -17.72 23.63
C TYR A 971 15.05 -19.26 23.58
N ILE A 972 15.54 -19.81 22.46
CA ILE A 972 15.75 -21.26 22.31
C ILE A 972 16.92 -21.74 23.18
N LEU A 973 17.91 -20.88 23.46
CA LEU A 973 19.12 -21.21 24.21
C LEU A 973 19.13 -20.68 25.65
N GLU A 974 18.13 -19.92 26.05
CA GLU A 974 17.74 -19.66 27.44
C GLU A 974 16.89 -20.83 27.94
#